data_AF-A0A814H2W8-F1
#
_entry.id   AF-A0A814H2W8-F1
#
_cell.length_a   1.000
_cell.length_b   1.000
_cell.length_c   1.000
_cell.angle_alpha   90.00
_cell.angle_beta   90.00
_cell.angle_gamma   90.00
#
_symmetry.space_group_name_H-M   'P 1'
#
loop_
_entity.id
_entity.type
_entity.pdbx_description
1 polymer ?
#
loop_
_entity_poly.entity_id
_entity_poly.type
_entity_poly.pdbx_seq_one_letter_code
_entity_poly.pdbx_strand_id
1 'polypeptide(L)'
;MNFNGDWYTGFSMKYNQSVNITGILQYDTIWRKIPCKFSSSMAYFYKQGKSVCIYAKHDQDKPVPIGILVTGTGIEVLIPATPLPCEVDHEQVFMIISGAFANEVVPLVHTTPQLYSIYIFCSDKTEHEIWINKFTKVKGLFTEIEPVCDLLKQHTKQCDRDLSPISILSPTDYQMNDLNDIEPSFMYTQLLKEILLDAEYEDNARQELRQLWRDYYHDNEFQLKIIDEFERDYNPDLAIWWYTREYFTYSMLNRALRTIDIDHVIKMGFFLCDIHRQIQRVHAEASQIRDLRTVYRGQGMYNIEFEKLQKSIGGILSFNNFLSTSTDRQVSLLYAQSSAENSLMIGILFEIHIDIANTSTPFASLENISYFSSENEILFSMHSTFRIGEMRKIDERVWQVQLISTNNNDEQLKTLTELMRKETSGNTEYDRLGRLMIKMGEFDIAEEIYQILLDEAVGRNEKELAHIYHQIGRIKDEKGDYDQAFTFYQKTLEIKQNDLSSNQRDLADIYTDIGVVYKNIGDYVSALSFYQKSLEIDKKCVPIHHRDLATIHSNIGGVYLNMGDYSSALSFYEQTLEIEQQSLPDNHPSLATTFSNIGLVYDKIGDDSNALSFYQKSLEIQQRALLPNHPSLATTYNNIGGVHYNMGDYSNALLCYEKALEIRQKSLPSNHPSLATIYSNIGVISHNDRDDSTALLFFQKALEIQKQSLSLHHPSLATTYNNIGGSYKNLGDYTSAIAFYQKAIEVHEKHFSSNHPGLATFYSNIGIVYNNMGDYSNALSLYQKALEIRQKSLSSNHRDLAVNYKNIGEAYENMKDYSRALSFFEHALQIGQNSLPENHTHLKIFRQCICNMQEKLQLQLSKGIAKTLRKIFKQIDAEKSPCRVGVESATGVAYVGAQYDTGILKFERSMQQSQTRAH
;
A
#
# COMPACT_ATOMS: atom_id res chain seq x y z
N MET A 1 -7.31 -23.76 -52.15
CA MET A 1 -7.28 -25.11 -52.72
C MET A 1 -7.95 -26.04 -51.72
N ASN A 2 -9.03 -26.68 -52.20
CA ASN A 2 -9.87 -27.75 -51.67
C ASN A 2 -10.36 -27.80 -50.22
N PHE A 3 -11.69 -27.69 -50.16
CA PHE A 3 -12.69 -28.08 -49.15
C PHE A 3 -12.71 -29.58 -48.81
N ASN A 4 -13.15 -29.89 -47.58
CA ASN A 4 -14.21 -30.86 -47.16
C ASN A 4 -14.13 -30.96 -45.61
N GLY A 5 -15.15 -30.74 -44.77
CA GLY A 5 -16.59 -30.88 -44.92
C GLY A 5 -17.03 -32.32 -44.62
N ASP A 6 -17.43 -32.64 -43.37
CA ASP A 6 -18.78 -33.15 -43.04
C ASP A 6 -18.96 -33.65 -41.59
N TRP A 7 -20.23 -33.72 -41.21
CA TRP A 7 -20.88 -33.62 -39.90
C TRP A 7 -21.41 -34.97 -39.34
N TYR A 8 -22.03 -34.88 -38.14
CA TYR A 8 -22.89 -35.83 -37.39
C TYR A 8 -22.17 -36.88 -36.51
N THR A 9 -22.54 -37.16 -35.26
CA THR A 9 -23.77 -36.97 -34.46
C THR A 9 -23.40 -37.09 -32.98
N GLY A 10 -24.14 -36.42 -32.09
CA GLY A 10 -23.86 -36.41 -30.65
C GLY A 10 -24.13 -37.71 -29.90
N PHE A 11 -23.46 -37.83 -28.75
CA PHE A 11 -23.99 -38.48 -27.56
C PHE A 11 -23.62 -37.61 -26.36
N SER A 12 -24.64 -37.00 -25.76
CA SER A 12 -24.53 -36.50 -24.40
C SER A 12 -24.50 -37.70 -23.46
N MET A 13 -23.43 -37.85 -22.69
CA MET A 13 -23.51 -38.53 -21.40
C MET A 13 -23.02 -37.55 -20.35
N LYS A 14 -24.01 -37.03 -19.60
CA LYS A 14 -23.83 -36.39 -18.32
C LYS A 14 -22.95 -37.29 -17.44
N TYR A 15 -21.78 -36.80 -17.06
CA TYR A 15 -21.29 -37.04 -15.71
C TYR A 15 -21.10 -35.68 -15.04
N ASN A 16 -21.86 -35.54 -13.96
CA ASN A 16 -22.00 -34.37 -13.11
C ASN A 16 -20.67 -34.01 -12.42
N GLN A 17 -20.56 -32.72 -12.08
CA GLN A 17 -19.56 -32.08 -11.23
C GLN A 17 -18.22 -31.75 -11.88
N SER A 18 -18.25 -30.88 -12.89
CA SER A 18 -17.26 -29.80 -12.94
C SER A 18 -17.57 -28.82 -11.82
N VAL A 19 -16.90 -28.96 -10.68
CA VAL A 19 -16.87 -27.87 -9.69
C VAL A 19 -16.09 -26.74 -10.34
N ASN A 20 -16.84 -25.67 -10.60
CA ASN A 20 -16.38 -24.34 -10.86
C ASN A 20 -15.47 -23.92 -9.69
N ILE A 21 -14.15 -23.83 -9.87
CA ILE A 21 -13.26 -23.21 -8.87
C ILE A 21 -13.10 -21.73 -9.23
N THR A 22 -14.23 -21.04 -9.23
CA THR A 22 -14.35 -19.64 -8.86
C THR A 22 -15.12 -19.63 -7.54
N GLY A 23 -14.39 -19.59 -6.43
CA GLY A 23 -14.97 -19.62 -5.10
C GLY A 23 -14.04 -20.36 -4.13
N ILE A 24 -13.97 -19.86 -2.90
CA ILE A 24 -13.08 -20.28 -1.81
C ILE A 24 -11.71 -19.59 -1.84
N LEU A 25 -11.73 -18.27 -1.61
CA LEU A 25 -10.80 -17.61 -0.70
C LEU A 25 -11.61 -17.32 0.55
N GLN A 26 -11.67 -18.31 1.45
CA GLN A 26 -12.06 -18.13 2.84
C GLN A 26 -10.95 -18.72 3.68
N TYR A 27 -10.70 -18.05 4.80
CA TYR A 27 -9.85 -18.44 5.90
C TYR A 27 -9.85 -19.95 6.20
N ASP A 28 -8.68 -20.42 6.63
CA ASP A 28 -8.43 -21.57 7.51
C ASP A 28 -9.58 -22.57 7.66
N THR A 29 -9.62 -23.61 6.80
CA THR A 29 -10.01 -24.99 7.14
C THR A 29 -10.08 -25.85 5.87
N ILE A 30 -9.32 -26.95 5.86
CA ILE A 30 -9.57 -28.28 5.27
C ILE A 30 -8.19 -28.92 5.08
N TRP A 31 -7.67 -29.49 6.16
CA TRP A 31 -6.67 -30.54 6.06
C TRP A 31 -7.27 -31.75 6.75
N ARG A 32 -7.68 -32.75 5.95
CA ARG A 32 -7.49 -34.19 6.24
C ARG A 32 -8.11 -35.10 5.18
N LYS A 33 -7.31 -36.14 4.88
CA LYS A 33 -7.54 -37.41 4.16
C LYS A 33 -7.60 -37.37 2.63
N ILE A 34 -6.48 -37.75 2.00
CA ILE A 34 -6.49 -38.50 0.75
C ILE A 34 -5.90 -39.89 1.01
N PRO A 35 -6.63 -40.98 0.75
CA PRO A 35 -6.14 -42.35 0.90
C PRO A 35 -5.13 -42.66 -0.21
N CYS A 36 -4.02 -43.29 0.20
CA CYS A 36 -2.96 -43.76 -0.67
C CYS A 36 -3.48 -44.74 -1.73
N LYS A 37 -3.27 -44.40 -3.01
CA LYS A 37 -2.91 -45.34 -4.09
C LYS A 37 -2.61 -44.54 -5.37
N PHE A 38 -1.39 -44.66 -5.89
CA PHE A 38 -0.94 -44.71 -7.29
C PHE A 38 0.42 -44.04 -7.55
N SER A 39 1.03 -44.52 -8.62
CA SER A 39 2.45 -44.66 -8.94
C SER A 39 3.11 -43.40 -9.52
N SER A 40 4.38 -43.22 -9.14
CA SER A 40 5.43 -42.41 -9.78
C SER A 40 5.13 -40.93 -10.06
N SER A 41 5.92 -40.08 -9.40
CA SER A 41 6.18 -38.63 -9.59
C SER A 41 5.17 -37.58 -9.10
N MET A 42 5.41 -37.03 -7.90
CA MET A 42 5.11 -35.64 -7.44
C MET A 42 5.71 -35.37 -6.03
N ALA A 43 5.99 -34.10 -5.68
CA ALA A 43 6.02 -33.62 -4.28
C ALA A 43 5.82 -32.08 -4.13
N TYR A 44 5.16 -31.65 -3.03
CA TYR A 44 4.75 -30.29 -2.61
C TYR A 44 4.99 -30.08 -1.09
N PHE A 45 5.35 -28.89 -0.54
CA PHE A 45 5.17 -28.51 0.91
C PHE A 45 5.24 -26.98 1.24
N TYR A 46 4.54 -26.53 2.32
CA TYR A 46 4.42 -25.15 2.90
C TYR A 46 4.38 -25.13 4.46
N LYS A 47 4.93 -24.09 5.15
CA LYS A 47 4.24 -23.17 6.13
C LYS A 47 5.07 -21.95 6.61
N GLN A 48 4.44 -20.77 6.46
CA GLN A 48 4.62 -19.38 6.93
C GLN A 48 5.93 -18.60 6.68
N GLY A 49 5.78 -17.51 5.91
CA GLY A 49 6.80 -16.47 5.68
C GLY A 49 7.28 -16.31 4.24
N LYS A 50 6.35 -16.18 3.28
CA LYS A 50 6.51 -15.82 1.84
C LYS A 50 7.19 -16.85 0.88
N SER A 51 6.28 -17.57 0.19
CA SER A 51 6.29 -18.26 -1.14
C SER A 51 7.33 -19.32 -1.56
N VAL A 52 6.85 -20.43 -2.15
CA VAL A 52 7.59 -21.45 -2.93
C VAL A 52 6.70 -22.02 -4.05
N CYS A 53 7.23 -22.17 -5.29
CA CYS A 53 6.62 -22.97 -6.37
C CYS A 53 7.66 -23.83 -7.13
N ILE A 54 7.27 -25.05 -7.53
CA ILE A 54 8.06 -26.05 -8.32
C ILE A 54 7.19 -26.55 -9.50
N TYR A 55 7.77 -26.77 -10.68
CA TYR A 55 7.11 -27.41 -11.85
C TYR A 55 7.88 -28.60 -12.44
N ALA A 56 7.13 -29.56 -13.02
CA ALA A 56 7.60 -30.64 -13.89
C ALA A 56 6.63 -30.81 -15.10
N LYS A 57 7.15 -31.24 -16.27
CA LYS A 57 6.37 -31.59 -17.50
C LYS A 57 6.64 -33.04 -17.92
N HIS A 58 5.58 -33.73 -18.37
CA HIS A 58 5.54 -34.84 -19.33
C HIS A 58 4.30 -34.51 -20.20
N ASP A 59 4.22 -34.51 -21.53
CA ASP A 59 4.93 -35.18 -22.61
C ASP A 59 4.93 -34.28 -23.88
N GLN A 60 5.75 -34.65 -24.86
CA GLN A 60 5.91 -34.19 -26.26
C GLN A 60 5.36 -32.83 -26.73
N ASP A 61 6.31 -31.92 -26.96
CA ASP A 61 6.49 -31.00 -28.11
C ASP A 61 6.96 -29.62 -27.63
N LYS A 62 8.24 -29.34 -27.97
CA LYS A 62 9.11 -28.19 -27.69
C LYS A 62 9.26 -27.73 -26.21
N PRO A 63 10.49 -27.75 -25.64
CA PRO A 63 10.77 -27.21 -24.31
C PRO A 63 11.01 -25.69 -24.37
N VAL A 64 10.47 -24.95 -23.41
CA VAL A 64 10.87 -23.57 -23.07
C VAL A 64 11.37 -23.62 -21.61
N PRO A 65 12.61 -23.18 -21.31
CA PRO A 65 13.15 -23.21 -19.96
C PRO A 65 12.52 -22.08 -19.11
N ILE A 66 12.03 -22.42 -17.90
CA ILE A 66 11.42 -21.48 -16.96
C ILE A 66 12.04 -21.73 -15.57
N GLY A 67 12.86 -20.81 -15.09
CA GLY A 67 13.23 -20.72 -13.66
C GLY A 67 12.27 -19.76 -12.96
N ILE A 68 11.95 -19.96 -11.68
CA ILE A 68 11.10 -19.03 -10.91
C ILE A 68 11.90 -18.44 -9.75
N LEU A 69 11.90 -17.11 -9.65
CA LEU A 69 12.45 -16.32 -8.56
C LEU A 69 11.28 -15.85 -7.68
N VAL A 70 11.42 -16.00 -6.36
CA VAL A 70 10.46 -15.46 -5.39
C VAL A 70 11.21 -14.50 -4.48
N THR A 71 10.69 -13.29 -4.38
CA THR A 71 11.15 -12.22 -3.50
C THR A 71 9.99 -11.81 -2.61
N GLY A 72 10.23 -11.03 -1.55
CA GLY A 72 9.20 -10.51 -0.65
C GLY A 72 8.08 -9.67 -1.29
N THR A 73 8.11 -9.49 -2.62
CA THR A 73 7.20 -8.69 -3.44
C THR A 73 6.48 -9.44 -4.57
N GLY A 74 6.81 -10.70 -4.92
CA GLY A 74 6.11 -11.41 -6.01
C GLY A 74 6.73 -12.72 -6.50
N ILE A 75 6.10 -13.33 -7.52
CA ILE A 75 6.58 -14.51 -8.26
C ILE A 75 7.06 -14.05 -9.64
N GLU A 76 8.34 -14.27 -9.98
CA GLU A 76 8.90 -13.98 -11.30
C GLU A 76 9.31 -15.24 -12.06
N VAL A 77 8.97 -15.31 -13.35
CA VAL A 77 9.43 -16.35 -14.29
C VAL A 77 10.66 -15.82 -15.02
N LEU A 78 11.85 -16.34 -14.68
CA LEU A 78 13.11 -16.03 -15.36
C LEU A 78 13.26 -16.85 -16.64
N ILE A 79 13.35 -16.13 -17.77
CA ILE A 79 13.89 -16.61 -19.04
C ILE A 79 15.39 -16.23 -19.06
N PRO A 80 16.33 -17.06 -19.55
CA PRO A 80 17.78 -16.96 -19.24
C PRO A 80 18.53 -15.71 -19.76
N ALA A 81 17.83 -14.67 -20.25
CA ALA A 81 18.43 -13.51 -20.91
C ALA A 81 18.31 -12.19 -20.13
N THR A 82 17.62 -12.15 -18.98
CA THR A 82 17.44 -10.91 -18.19
C THR A 82 18.23 -10.94 -16.87
N PRO A 83 18.95 -9.86 -16.50
CA PRO A 83 19.55 -9.72 -15.17
C PRO A 83 18.44 -9.69 -14.09
N LEU A 84 18.74 -10.17 -12.88
CA LEU A 84 17.80 -10.12 -11.74
C LEU A 84 17.33 -8.66 -11.50
N PRO A 85 16.06 -8.42 -11.12
CA PRO A 85 15.57 -7.09 -10.78
C PRO A 85 16.37 -6.49 -9.63
N CYS A 86 16.70 -5.20 -9.74
CA CYS A 86 17.51 -4.45 -8.78
C CYS A 86 16.80 -4.14 -7.43
N GLU A 87 15.58 -4.62 -7.18
CA GLU A 87 14.76 -4.22 -6.02
C GLU A 87 14.91 -5.10 -4.76
N VAL A 88 15.86 -6.04 -4.73
CA VAL A 88 15.99 -7.05 -3.65
C VAL A 88 17.30 -6.91 -2.89
N ASP A 89 17.69 -5.67 -2.58
CA ASP A 89 19.03 -5.39 -2.02
C ASP A 89 19.25 -5.95 -0.60
N HIS A 90 18.23 -6.48 0.07
CA HIS A 90 18.28 -6.86 1.49
C HIS A 90 17.72 -8.26 1.82
N GLU A 91 17.31 -9.09 0.86
CA GLU A 91 16.77 -10.43 1.13
C GLU A 91 17.72 -11.56 0.67
N GLN A 92 17.83 -12.61 1.48
CA GLN A 92 18.57 -13.82 1.13
C GLN A 92 17.72 -14.75 0.27
N VAL A 93 18.19 -15.08 -0.93
CA VAL A 93 17.47 -15.96 -1.86
C VAL A 93 18.02 -17.38 -1.78
N PHE A 94 17.13 -18.36 -1.60
CA PHE A 94 17.43 -19.79 -1.72
C PHE A 94 16.84 -20.32 -3.02
N MET A 95 17.64 -21.03 -3.81
CA MET A 95 17.20 -21.56 -5.09
C MET A 95 17.18 -23.09 -5.06
N ILE A 96 16.03 -23.69 -5.40
CA ILE A 96 15.92 -25.13 -5.64
C ILE A 96 15.81 -25.36 -7.13
N ILE A 97 16.70 -26.15 -7.71
CA ILE A 97 16.72 -26.46 -9.14
C ILE A 97 16.68 -27.96 -9.38
N SER A 98 16.05 -28.38 -10.47
CA SER A 98 16.15 -29.77 -10.92
C SER A 98 17.55 -30.03 -11.49
N GLY A 99 18.10 -31.22 -11.24
CA GLY A 99 19.40 -31.66 -11.79
C GLY A 99 19.48 -31.47 -13.31
N ALA A 100 18.38 -31.72 -14.02
CA ALA A 100 18.29 -31.54 -15.47
C ALA A 100 18.63 -30.11 -15.96
N PHE A 101 18.43 -29.09 -15.10
CA PHE A 101 18.72 -27.69 -15.42
C PHE A 101 19.96 -27.14 -14.71
N ALA A 102 20.61 -27.93 -13.84
CA ALA A 102 21.77 -27.47 -13.07
C ALA A 102 22.93 -27.04 -13.98
N ASN A 103 23.12 -27.73 -15.10
CA ASN A 103 24.20 -27.46 -16.05
C ASN A 103 24.07 -26.10 -16.75
N GLU A 104 22.84 -25.61 -16.95
CA GLU A 104 22.56 -24.34 -17.62
C GLU A 104 22.44 -23.17 -16.63
N VAL A 105 21.80 -23.39 -15.48
CA VAL A 105 21.42 -22.31 -14.56
C VAL A 105 22.53 -21.99 -13.55
N VAL A 106 23.17 -22.99 -12.95
CA VAL A 106 24.16 -22.76 -11.86
C VAL A 106 25.32 -21.85 -12.29
N PRO A 107 25.94 -22.02 -13.48
CA PRO A 107 27.00 -21.12 -13.93
C PRO A 107 26.56 -19.66 -14.09
N LEU A 108 25.27 -19.40 -14.35
CA LEU A 108 24.75 -18.05 -14.59
C LEU A 108 24.45 -17.31 -13.28
N VAL A 109 23.97 -18.01 -12.26
CA VAL A 109 23.43 -17.39 -11.04
C VAL A 109 24.36 -17.48 -9.82
N HIS A 110 25.40 -18.32 -9.86
CA HIS A 110 26.31 -18.51 -8.71
C HIS A 110 27.07 -17.25 -8.26
N THR A 111 27.24 -16.26 -9.14
CA THR A 111 27.90 -14.99 -8.82
C THR A 111 26.96 -13.95 -8.21
N THR A 112 25.65 -14.19 -8.21
CA THR A 112 24.65 -13.23 -7.71
C THR A 112 24.80 -13.04 -6.21
N PRO A 113 25.08 -11.83 -5.69
CA PRO A 113 25.33 -11.59 -4.26
C PRO A 113 24.16 -12.01 -3.35
N GLN A 114 22.92 -11.74 -3.78
CA GLN A 114 21.67 -12.03 -3.05
C GLN A 114 21.35 -13.54 -2.94
N LEU A 115 21.90 -14.36 -3.84
CA LEU A 115 21.70 -15.80 -3.83
C LEU A 115 22.57 -16.43 -2.74
N TYR A 116 21.95 -16.97 -1.69
CA TYR A 116 22.63 -17.51 -0.53
C TYR A 116 23.03 -18.98 -0.74
N SER A 117 22.08 -19.82 -1.18
CA SER A 117 22.29 -21.25 -1.41
C SER A 117 21.51 -21.78 -2.60
N ILE A 118 22.09 -22.77 -3.29
CA ILE A 118 21.47 -23.55 -4.36
C ILE A 118 21.38 -25.01 -3.91
N TYR A 119 20.17 -25.57 -3.97
CA TYR A 119 19.88 -26.98 -3.71
C TYR A 119 19.42 -27.65 -5.00
N ILE A 120 20.01 -28.80 -5.32
CA ILE A 120 19.71 -29.49 -6.57
C ILE A 120 18.91 -30.76 -6.25
N PHE A 121 17.71 -30.85 -6.81
CA PHE A 121 16.86 -32.04 -6.72
C PHE A 121 17.05 -32.91 -7.98
N CYS A 122 17.56 -34.13 -7.83
CA CYS A 122 17.97 -34.99 -8.93
C CYS A 122 17.68 -36.47 -8.65
N SER A 123 17.42 -37.27 -9.69
CA SER A 123 17.22 -38.71 -9.56
C SER A 123 18.52 -39.49 -9.30
N ASP A 124 19.66 -38.95 -9.75
CA ASP A 124 20.99 -39.54 -9.55
C ASP A 124 22.00 -38.44 -9.13
N LYS A 125 22.60 -38.62 -7.94
CA LYS A 125 23.55 -37.67 -7.36
C LYS A 125 24.92 -37.72 -8.04
N THR A 126 25.32 -38.87 -8.59
CA THR A 126 26.66 -39.09 -9.12
C THR A 126 26.93 -38.25 -10.36
N GLU A 127 25.90 -38.00 -11.17
CA GLU A 127 25.96 -37.15 -12.36
C GLU A 127 26.17 -35.67 -12.01
N HIS A 128 25.78 -35.24 -10.81
CA HIS A 128 25.76 -33.83 -10.39
C HIS A 128 26.74 -33.50 -9.25
N GLU A 129 27.50 -34.48 -8.77
CA GLU A 129 28.46 -34.34 -7.65
C GLU A 129 29.59 -33.33 -7.93
N ILE A 130 29.90 -33.14 -9.22
CA ILE A 130 30.87 -32.14 -9.70
C ILE A 130 30.45 -30.71 -9.30
N TRP A 131 29.15 -30.43 -9.16
CA TRP A 131 28.64 -29.07 -8.89
C TRP A 131 28.86 -28.61 -7.45
N ILE A 132 28.70 -29.50 -6.45
CA ILE A 132 29.03 -29.21 -5.04
C ILE A 132 30.49 -28.78 -4.92
N ASN A 133 31.39 -29.47 -5.66
CA ASN A 133 32.82 -29.21 -5.59
C ASN A 133 33.26 -27.98 -6.41
N LYS A 134 32.47 -27.59 -7.42
CA LYS A 134 32.81 -26.51 -8.36
C LYS A 134 32.22 -25.15 -7.96
N PHE A 135 31.09 -25.12 -7.25
CA PHE A 135 30.38 -23.88 -6.91
C PHE A 135 30.06 -23.81 -5.42
N THR A 136 30.66 -22.85 -4.72
CA THR A 136 30.58 -22.69 -3.25
C THR A 136 29.17 -22.42 -2.71
N LYS A 137 28.28 -21.92 -3.58
CA LYS A 137 26.87 -21.67 -3.28
C LYS A 137 25.98 -22.90 -3.48
N VAL A 138 26.44 -23.96 -4.14
CA VAL A 138 25.70 -25.23 -4.23
C VAL A 138 25.92 -26.00 -2.93
N LYS A 139 24.88 -26.08 -2.11
CA LYS A 139 24.97 -26.60 -0.74
C LYS A 139 24.55 -28.06 -0.61
N GLY A 140 23.84 -28.63 -1.59
CA GLY A 140 23.47 -30.04 -1.51
C GLY A 140 22.78 -30.60 -2.76
N LEU A 141 22.93 -31.91 -2.92
CA LEU A 141 22.27 -32.75 -3.92
C LEU A 141 21.29 -33.70 -3.22
N PHE A 142 20.04 -33.66 -3.64
CA PHE A 142 18.94 -34.36 -2.98
C PHE A 142 18.17 -35.23 -3.96
N THR A 143 17.93 -36.47 -3.56
CA THR A 143 17.13 -37.46 -4.29
C THR A 143 15.71 -37.57 -3.73
N GLU A 144 15.50 -37.06 -2.52
CA GLU A 144 14.23 -36.99 -1.81
C GLU A 144 14.01 -35.55 -1.36
N ILE A 145 12.75 -35.12 -1.33
CA ILE A 145 12.41 -33.71 -1.05
C ILE A 145 12.40 -33.40 0.45
N GLU A 146 12.13 -34.40 1.30
CA GLU A 146 12.01 -34.24 2.75
C GLU A 146 13.27 -33.61 3.38
N PRO A 147 14.51 -34.04 3.07
CA PRO A 147 15.71 -33.39 3.58
C PRO A 147 15.89 -31.95 3.11
N VAL A 148 15.43 -31.60 1.91
CA VAL A 148 15.45 -30.20 1.40
C VAL A 148 14.48 -29.35 2.21
N CYS A 149 13.28 -29.87 2.46
CA CYS A 149 12.28 -29.20 3.29
C CYS A 149 12.78 -29.00 4.73
N ASP A 150 13.46 -29.99 5.31
CA ASP A 150 14.01 -29.86 6.65
C ASP A 150 15.17 -28.86 6.73
N LEU A 151 15.99 -28.77 5.68
CA LEU A 151 17.04 -27.76 5.58
C LEU A 151 16.46 -26.35 5.40
N LEU A 152 15.43 -26.20 4.57
CA LEU A 152 14.70 -24.94 4.43
C LEU A 152 14.05 -24.52 5.76
N LYS A 153 13.44 -25.47 6.50
CA LYS A 153 12.91 -25.21 7.85
C LYS A 153 14.02 -24.79 8.83
N GLN A 154 15.23 -25.32 8.71
CA GLN A 154 16.36 -24.89 9.54
C GLN A 154 16.84 -23.49 9.17
N HIS A 155 16.87 -23.15 7.89
CA HIS A 155 17.26 -21.82 7.43
C HIS A 155 16.21 -20.76 7.71
N THR A 156 14.91 -21.05 7.57
CA THR A 156 13.85 -20.11 8.00
C THR A 156 13.90 -19.87 9.50
N LYS A 157 14.20 -20.89 10.31
CA LYS A 157 14.49 -20.73 11.74
C LYS A 157 15.74 -19.87 12.02
N GLN A 158 16.72 -19.84 11.11
CA GLN A 158 17.87 -18.93 11.19
C GLN A 158 17.49 -17.51 10.76
N CYS A 159 16.76 -17.31 9.67
CA CYS A 159 16.27 -15.99 9.25
C CYS A 159 15.37 -15.35 10.32
N ASP A 160 14.52 -16.15 10.97
CA ASP A 160 13.75 -15.69 12.13
C ASP A 160 14.68 -15.24 13.29
N ARG A 161 15.83 -15.88 13.49
CA ARG A 161 16.82 -15.47 14.51
C ARG A 161 17.58 -14.19 14.13
N ASP A 162 17.63 -13.85 12.84
CA ASP A 162 18.44 -12.74 12.30
C ASP A 162 17.68 -11.40 12.18
N LEU A 163 16.35 -11.40 12.28
CA LEU A 163 15.55 -10.16 12.37
C LEU A 163 15.68 -9.56 13.77
N SER A 164 16.37 -8.41 13.88
CA SER A 164 16.56 -7.69 15.14
C SER A 164 15.33 -6.83 15.48
N PRO A 165 14.55 -7.15 16.53
CA PRO A 165 13.42 -6.33 16.95
C PRO A 165 13.90 -5.20 17.85
N ILE A 166 14.81 -4.36 17.35
CA ILE A 166 15.40 -3.28 18.14
C ILE A 166 14.89 -1.94 17.62
N SER A 167 14.41 -1.12 18.54
CA SER A 167 14.12 0.29 18.30
C SER A 167 15.18 1.15 18.98
N ILE A 168 15.72 2.13 18.24
CA ILE A 168 16.83 2.99 18.68
C ILE A 168 16.38 4.45 18.59
N LEU A 169 16.41 5.13 19.72
CA LEU A 169 16.14 6.54 19.89
C LEU A 169 17.43 7.29 20.20
N SER A 170 17.62 8.44 19.59
CA SER A 170 18.79 9.30 19.80
C SER A 170 18.73 10.06 21.14
N PRO A 171 19.89 10.48 21.68
CA PRO A 171 19.95 11.34 22.86
C PRO A 171 19.48 12.76 22.50
N THR A 172 18.19 13.04 22.67
CA THR A 172 17.61 14.38 22.45
C THR A 172 16.65 14.73 23.60
N ASP A 173 16.65 15.99 24.02
CA ASP A 173 15.68 16.51 24.99
C ASP A 173 14.33 16.73 24.30
N TYR A 174 13.40 15.78 24.46
CA TYR A 174 12.09 15.83 23.83
C TYR A 174 11.16 16.84 24.54
N GLN A 175 10.56 17.75 23.78
CA GLN A 175 9.52 18.70 24.20
C GLN A 175 8.13 18.32 23.65
N MET A 176 7.10 19.07 24.09
CA MET A 176 5.69 18.73 23.83
C MET A 176 5.29 18.72 22.35
N ASN A 177 6.05 19.38 21.47
CA ASN A 177 5.82 19.41 20.02
C ASN A 177 6.57 18.27 19.28
N ASP A 178 7.39 17.51 20.00
CA ASP A 178 8.39 16.58 19.45
C ASP A 178 7.85 15.13 19.41
N LEU A 179 6.53 14.93 19.59
CA LEU A 179 5.89 13.63 19.34
C LEU A 179 6.14 13.13 17.91
N ASN A 180 6.27 14.08 16.98
CA ASN A 180 6.62 13.77 15.62
C ASN A 180 8.10 13.40 15.43
N ASP A 181 8.92 13.60 16.46
CA ASP A 181 10.33 13.23 16.53
C ASP A 181 10.55 11.88 17.23
N ILE A 182 9.53 11.00 17.28
CA ILE A 182 9.68 9.64 17.79
C ILE A 182 9.42 8.65 16.67
N GLU A 183 10.24 7.62 16.60
CA GLU A 183 10.04 6.53 15.65
C GLU A 183 8.66 5.90 15.91
N PRO A 184 7.70 5.97 14.95
CA PRO A 184 6.31 5.61 15.25
C PRO A 184 6.14 4.17 15.71
N SER A 185 6.96 3.24 15.19
CA SER A 185 6.96 1.84 15.62
C SER A 185 7.37 1.70 17.08
N PHE A 186 8.36 2.45 17.57
CA PHE A 186 8.69 2.52 18.99
C PHE A 186 7.50 3.05 19.81
N MET A 187 6.91 4.16 19.36
CA MET A 187 5.82 4.82 20.07
C MET A 187 4.60 3.88 20.21
N TYR A 188 4.16 3.30 19.10
CA TYR A 188 2.96 2.44 19.09
C TYR A 188 3.20 1.12 19.83
N THR A 189 4.38 0.52 19.73
CA THR A 189 4.69 -0.73 20.46
C THR A 189 4.80 -0.50 21.97
N GLN A 190 5.37 0.62 22.40
CA GLN A 190 5.45 0.96 23.81
C GLN A 190 4.09 1.36 24.40
N LEU A 191 3.25 2.08 23.63
CA LEU A 191 1.86 2.33 24.00
C LEU A 191 1.04 1.05 24.08
N LEU A 192 1.21 0.15 23.11
CA LEU A 192 0.53 -1.15 23.10
C LEU A 192 0.89 -1.94 24.35
N LYS A 193 2.18 -2.05 24.69
CA LYS A 193 2.63 -2.69 25.93
C LYS A 193 1.96 -2.06 27.14
N GLU A 194 2.03 -0.74 27.29
CA GLU A 194 1.49 -0.05 28.45
C GLU A 194 0.00 -0.34 28.62
N ILE A 195 -0.77 -0.19 27.54
CA ILE A 195 -2.22 -0.42 27.53
C ILE A 195 -2.56 -1.88 27.85
N LEU A 196 -1.84 -2.85 27.26
CA LEU A 196 -2.07 -4.27 27.53
C LEU A 196 -1.76 -4.63 29.00
N LEU A 197 -0.69 -4.07 29.57
CA LEU A 197 -0.31 -4.34 30.96
C LEU A 197 -1.27 -3.72 31.98
N ASP A 198 -1.89 -2.59 31.65
CA ASP A 198 -2.92 -1.96 32.46
C ASP A 198 -4.29 -2.64 32.30
N ALA A 199 -4.52 -3.38 31.20
CA ALA A 199 -5.80 -4.00 30.90
C ALA A 199 -6.16 -5.18 31.84
N GLU A 200 -7.43 -5.24 32.22
CA GLU A 200 -8.03 -6.42 32.86
C GLU A 200 -8.60 -7.35 31.78
N TYR A 201 -8.22 -8.62 31.84
CA TYR A 201 -8.67 -9.65 30.89
C TYR A 201 -9.75 -10.51 31.53
N GLU A 202 -10.89 -10.65 30.86
CA GLU A 202 -11.95 -11.57 31.26
C GLU A 202 -11.57 -13.03 31.04
N ASP A 203 -12.24 -13.96 31.74
CA ASP A 203 -12.05 -15.40 31.57
C ASP A 203 -12.31 -15.89 30.13
N ASN A 204 -13.10 -15.15 29.35
CA ASN A 204 -13.39 -15.45 27.94
C ASN A 204 -12.15 -15.35 27.03
N ALA A 205 -11.19 -14.46 27.34
CA ALA A 205 -9.97 -14.30 26.56
C ALA A 205 -9.14 -15.59 26.46
N ARG A 206 -9.23 -16.44 27.50
CA ARG A 206 -8.57 -17.77 27.48
C ARG A 206 -9.20 -18.73 26.47
N GLN A 207 -10.52 -18.65 26.28
CA GLN A 207 -11.23 -19.50 25.32
C GLN A 207 -10.95 -19.08 23.87
N GLU A 208 -10.88 -17.78 23.60
CA GLU A 208 -10.53 -17.26 22.28
C GLU A 208 -9.10 -17.62 21.90
N LEU A 209 -8.15 -17.45 22.83
CA LEU A 209 -6.75 -17.81 22.58
C LEU A 209 -6.58 -19.32 22.32
N ARG A 210 -7.36 -20.14 23.04
CA ARG A 210 -7.41 -21.60 22.79
C ARG A 210 -7.88 -21.90 21.38
N GLN A 211 -8.96 -21.26 20.94
CA GLN A 211 -9.49 -21.49 19.60
C GLN A 211 -8.46 -21.12 18.53
N LEU A 212 -7.81 -19.95 18.70
CA LEU A 212 -6.71 -19.50 17.84
C LEU A 212 -5.58 -20.54 17.75
N TRP A 213 -5.14 -21.10 18.89
CA TRP A 213 -4.07 -22.09 18.91
C TRP A 213 -4.48 -23.40 18.24
N ARG A 214 -5.73 -23.86 18.46
CA ARG A 214 -6.24 -25.07 17.81
C ARG A 214 -6.36 -24.90 16.31
N ASP A 215 -6.83 -23.75 15.85
CA ASP A 215 -6.94 -23.44 14.43
C ASP A 215 -5.55 -23.37 13.78
N TYR A 216 -4.59 -22.74 14.46
CA TYR A 216 -3.22 -22.65 13.97
C TYR A 216 -2.49 -24.01 13.90
N TYR A 217 -2.75 -24.92 14.85
CA TYR A 217 -2.12 -26.24 14.97
C TYR A 217 -3.07 -27.41 14.69
N HIS A 218 -4.15 -27.20 13.92
CA HIS A 218 -5.21 -28.19 13.71
C HIS A 218 -4.71 -29.56 13.18
N ASP A 219 -3.60 -29.58 12.44
CA ASP A 219 -2.99 -30.80 11.92
C ASP A 219 -1.87 -31.39 12.79
N ASN A 220 -1.44 -30.68 13.83
CA ASN A 220 -0.32 -31.09 14.66
C ASN A 220 -0.83 -31.69 15.97
N GLU A 221 -1.10 -33.01 15.96
CA GLU A 221 -1.64 -33.75 17.11
C GLU A 221 -0.79 -33.61 18.37
N PHE A 222 0.53 -33.47 18.20
CA PHE A 222 1.44 -33.27 19.30
C PHE A 222 1.25 -31.89 19.95
N GLN A 223 1.12 -30.82 19.15
CA GLN A 223 0.84 -29.46 19.66
C GLN A 223 -0.55 -29.36 20.29
N LEU A 224 -1.56 -30.00 19.69
CA LEU A 224 -2.92 -30.06 20.24
C LEU A 224 -2.94 -30.69 21.64
N LYS A 225 -2.14 -31.73 21.89
CA LYS A 225 -2.00 -32.33 23.21
C LYS A 225 -1.41 -31.35 24.24
N ILE A 226 -0.45 -30.52 23.83
CA ILE A 226 0.14 -29.50 24.72
C ILE A 226 -0.85 -28.38 25.00
N ILE A 227 -1.66 -28.01 24.00
CA ILE A 227 -2.77 -27.06 24.19
C ILE A 227 -3.78 -27.63 25.21
N ASP A 228 -4.12 -28.92 25.14
CA ASP A 228 -4.98 -29.58 26.12
C ASP A 228 -4.37 -29.59 27.54
N GLU A 229 -3.06 -29.81 27.65
CA GLU A 229 -2.34 -29.75 28.93
C GLU A 229 -2.30 -28.33 29.51
N PHE A 230 -2.07 -27.32 28.66
CA PHE A 230 -2.13 -25.91 29.06
C PHE A 230 -3.53 -25.58 29.58
N GLU A 231 -4.58 -25.98 28.87
CA GLU A 231 -5.97 -25.72 29.27
C GLU A 231 -6.30 -26.30 30.66
N ARG A 232 -5.78 -27.50 30.97
CA ARG A 232 -6.05 -28.17 32.25
C ARG A 232 -5.19 -27.64 33.40
N ASP A 233 -3.91 -27.37 33.13
CA ASP A 233 -2.88 -27.21 34.16
C ASP A 233 -2.30 -25.78 34.23
N TYR A 234 -2.77 -24.82 33.41
CA TYR A 234 -2.28 -23.44 33.42
C TYR A 234 -2.65 -22.69 34.71
N ASN A 235 -1.65 -22.04 35.29
CA ASN A 235 -1.75 -21.10 36.39
C ASN A 235 -0.89 -19.88 36.04
N PRO A 236 -1.35 -18.63 36.28
CA PRO A 236 -0.51 -17.43 36.17
C PRO A 236 0.88 -17.55 36.83
N ASP A 237 1.01 -18.28 37.94
CA ASP A 237 2.31 -18.50 38.60
C ASP A 237 3.28 -19.41 37.83
N LEU A 238 2.80 -20.09 36.78
CA LEU A 238 3.58 -20.96 35.89
C LEU A 238 3.74 -20.36 34.48
N ALA A 239 3.43 -19.08 34.28
CA ALA A 239 3.46 -18.44 32.96
C ALA A 239 4.84 -18.54 32.28
N ILE A 240 5.94 -18.29 32.99
CA ILE A 240 7.32 -18.43 32.51
C ILE A 240 7.64 -19.89 32.16
N TRP A 241 7.16 -20.84 32.96
CA TRP A 241 7.33 -22.27 32.66
C TRP A 241 6.67 -22.65 31.33
N TRP A 242 5.45 -22.17 31.10
CA TRP A 242 4.74 -22.37 29.84
C TRP A 242 5.35 -21.59 28.67
N TYR A 243 5.92 -20.41 28.94
CA TYR A 243 6.64 -19.61 27.95
C TYR A 243 7.93 -20.28 27.49
N THR A 244 8.68 -20.89 28.41
CA THR A 244 9.97 -21.57 28.12
C THR A 244 9.80 -23.01 27.64
N ARG A 245 8.59 -23.57 27.75
CA ARG A 245 8.27 -24.90 27.23
C ARG A 245 8.41 -24.92 25.70
N GLU A 246 9.11 -25.94 25.21
CA GLU A 246 9.76 -26.03 23.89
C GLU A 246 8.84 -26.04 22.65
N TYR A 247 7.88 -25.12 22.46
CA TYR A 247 6.91 -25.28 21.36
C TYR A 247 6.36 -23.98 20.77
N PHE A 248 5.06 -23.76 20.95
CA PHE A 248 4.30 -22.76 20.22
C PHE A 248 4.22 -21.43 20.97
N THR A 249 4.16 -21.44 22.29
CA THR A 249 4.04 -20.23 23.13
C THR A 249 5.22 -19.30 22.91
N TYR A 250 6.45 -19.80 23.09
CA TYR A 250 7.68 -19.04 22.83
C TYR A 250 7.76 -18.53 21.39
N SER A 251 7.62 -19.45 20.42
CA SER A 251 7.87 -19.15 19.01
C SER A 251 6.82 -18.20 18.42
N MET A 252 5.55 -18.44 18.72
CA MET A 252 4.44 -17.62 18.24
C MET A 252 4.43 -16.25 18.91
N LEU A 253 4.65 -16.18 20.23
CA LEU A 253 4.65 -14.91 20.96
C LEU A 253 5.81 -14.02 20.53
N ASN A 254 7.03 -14.56 20.53
CA ASN A 254 8.18 -13.78 20.08
C ASN A 254 8.07 -13.42 18.61
N ARG A 255 7.49 -14.28 17.77
CA ARG A 255 7.20 -13.90 16.38
C ARG A 255 6.19 -12.76 16.32
N ALA A 256 5.05 -12.86 16.99
CA ALA A 256 4.01 -11.85 16.96
C ALA A 256 4.52 -10.48 17.44
N LEU A 257 5.30 -10.45 18.52
CA LEU A 257 5.94 -9.22 19.00
C LEU A 257 6.96 -8.66 17.99
N ARG A 258 7.78 -9.53 17.35
CA ARG A 258 8.77 -9.12 16.34
C ARG A 258 8.13 -8.60 15.04
N THR A 259 7.06 -9.24 14.58
CA THR A 259 6.38 -8.88 13.33
C THR A 259 5.28 -7.84 13.53
N ILE A 260 5.05 -7.40 14.77
CA ILE A 260 3.95 -6.49 15.15
C ILE A 260 2.61 -7.08 14.65
N ASP A 261 2.42 -8.37 14.88
CA ASP A 261 1.15 -9.06 14.60
C ASP A 261 0.16 -8.73 15.72
N ILE A 262 -0.47 -7.56 15.58
CA ILE A 262 -1.29 -6.93 16.61
C ILE A 262 -2.44 -7.83 17.06
N ASP A 263 -3.09 -8.54 16.13
CA ASP A 263 -4.17 -9.48 16.42
C ASP A 263 -3.69 -10.59 17.37
N HIS A 264 -2.57 -11.24 17.05
CA HIS A 264 -2.00 -12.27 17.92
C HIS A 264 -1.50 -11.69 19.25
N VAL A 265 -0.91 -10.49 19.25
CA VAL A 265 -0.43 -9.83 20.48
C VAL A 265 -1.60 -9.51 21.43
N ILE A 266 -2.72 -8.99 20.92
CA ILE A 266 -3.91 -8.68 21.73
C ILE A 266 -4.56 -9.97 22.25
N LYS A 267 -4.75 -10.98 21.40
CA LYS A 267 -5.32 -12.29 21.81
C LYS A 267 -4.45 -13.00 22.84
N MET A 268 -3.13 -12.82 22.79
CA MET A 268 -2.18 -13.32 23.79
C MET A 268 -2.01 -12.39 25.00
N GLY A 269 -2.75 -11.29 25.06
CA GLY A 269 -2.61 -10.23 26.06
C GLY A 269 -2.64 -10.72 27.50
N PHE A 270 -3.58 -11.60 27.87
CA PHE A 270 -3.62 -12.13 29.24
C PHE A 270 -2.34 -12.91 29.59
N PHE A 271 -1.84 -13.71 28.65
CA PHE A 271 -0.64 -14.53 28.85
C PHE A 271 0.61 -13.65 28.92
N LEU A 272 0.67 -12.60 28.09
CA LEU A 272 1.71 -11.55 28.16
C LEU A 272 1.74 -10.89 29.54
N CYS A 273 0.57 -10.52 30.07
CA CYS A 273 0.45 -9.90 31.37
C CYS A 273 0.82 -10.85 32.51
N ASP A 274 0.45 -12.13 32.42
CA ASP A 274 0.83 -13.13 33.42
C ASP A 274 2.36 -13.36 33.43
N ILE A 275 3.00 -13.47 32.25
CA ILE A 275 4.47 -13.54 32.16
C ILE A 275 5.09 -12.28 32.80
N HIS A 276 4.61 -11.09 32.42
CA HIS A 276 5.11 -9.83 32.96
C HIS A 276 4.99 -9.75 34.49
N ARG A 277 3.81 -10.09 35.04
CA ARG A 277 3.54 -10.09 36.48
C ARG A 277 4.42 -11.11 37.21
N GLN A 278 4.62 -12.30 36.64
CA GLN A 278 5.53 -13.28 37.22
C GLN A 278 6.97 -12.76 37.23
N ILE A 279 7.42 -12.12 36.15
CA ILE A 279 8.74 -11.48 36.09
C ILE A 279 8.87 -10.42 37.19
N GLN A 280 7.87 -9.56 37.38
CA GLN A 280 7.87 -8.53 38.44
C GLN A 280 7.92 -9.14 39.86
N ARG A 281 7.17 -10.21 40.11
CA ARG A 281 7.18 -10.91 41.41
C ARG A 281 8.56 -11.51 41.70
N VAL A 282 9.11 -12.27 40.76
CA VAL A 282 10.45 -12.86 40.88
C VAL A 282 11.50 -11.77 41.06
N HIS A 283 11.40 -10.66 40.32
CA HIS A 283 12.30 -9.51 40.47
C HIS A 283 12.25 -8.91 41.89
N ALA A 284 11.06 -8.74 42.47
CA ALA A 284 10.91 -8.24 43.84
C ALA A 284 11.52 -9.20 44.88
N GLU A 285 11.37 -10.50 44.67
CA GLU A 285 11.97 -11.56 45.51
C GLU A 285 13.48 -11.69 45.30
N ALA A 286 14.00 -11.30 44.13
CA ALA A 286 15.41 -11.36 43.74
C ALA A 286 16.33 -10.37 44.49
N SER A 287 15.81 -9.61 45.45
CA SER A 287 16.59 -8.82 46.41
C SER A 287 17.60 -9.65 47.24
N GLN A 288 17.60 -10.99 47.09
CA GLN A 288 18.59 -11.93 47.63
C GLN A 288 19.75 -12.29 46.67
N ILE A 289 19.68 -11.98 45.37
CA ILE A 289 20.74 -12.28 44.39
C ILE A 289 21.81 -11.16 44.40
N ARG A 290 22.70 -11.16 45.39
CA ARG A 290 23.63 -10.03 45.64
C ARG A 290 24.72 -9.81 44.58
N ASP A 291 24.97 -10.77 43.70
CA ASP A 291 26.15 -10.77 42.81
C ASP A 291 25.83 -10.61 41.31
N LEU A 292 24.56 -10.61 40.90
CA LEU A 292 24.19 -10.48 39.49
C LEU A 292 24.17 -8.99 39.06
N ARG A 293 25.26 -8.52 38.45
CA ARG A 293 25.40 -7.13 37.98
C ARG A 293 25.36 -6.96 36.47
N THR A 294 25.66 -8.01 35.71
CA THR A 294 25.84 -7.90 34.27
C THR A 294 25.44 -9.19 33.57
N VAL A 295 24.73 -9.05 32.47
CA VAL A 295 24.31 -10.14 31.59
C VAL A 295 24.66 -9.80 30.15
N TYR A 296 24.68 -10.81 29.29
CA TYR A 296 25.17 -10.69 27.93
C TYR A 296 24.15 -11.21 26.93
N ARG A 297 24.12 -10.58 25.75
CA ARG A 297 23.35 -11.04 24.59
C ARG A 297 24.16 -10.84 23.33
N GLY A 298 24.35 -11.91 22.56
CA GLY A 298 24.97 -11.86 21.23
C GLY A 298 23.95 -11.92 20.11
N GLN A 299 24.07 -11.05 19.11
CA GLN A 299 23.21 -11.08 17.92
C GLN A 299 23.86 -10.42 16.71
N GLY A 300 23.31 -10.68 15.52
CA GLY A 300 23.63 -9.96 14.29
C GLY A 300 22.80 -8.67 14.16
N MET A 301 23.37 -7.67 13.51
CA MET A 301 22.72 -6.41 13.16
C MET A 301 23.14 -5.98 11.77
N TYR A 302 22.22 -5.45 10.96
CA TYR A 302 22.58 -4.94 9.63
C TYR A 302 23.44 -3.68 9.71
N ASN A 303 24.28 -3.45 8.71
CA ASN A 303 25.19 -2.29 8.68
C ASN A 303 24.46 -0.95 8.90
N ILE A 304 23.30 -0.76 8.28
CA ILE A 304 22.51 0.48 8.39
C ILE A 304 22.01 0.70 9.83
N GLU A 305 21.51 -0.36 10.47
CA GLU A 305 21.04 -0.31 11.85
C GLU A 305 22.21 -0.09 12.83
N PHE A 306 23.36 -0.69 12.53
CA PHE A 306 24.58 -0.47 13.30
C PHE A 306 25.08 0.97 13.20
N GLU A 307 25.05 1.58 12.02
CA GLU A 307 25.37 3.00 11.86
C GLU A 307 24.42 3.91 12.66
N LYS A 308 23.13 3.54 12.73
CA LYS A 308 22.15 4.23 13.60
C LYS A 308 22.53 4.06 15.07
N LEU A 309 22.84 2.84 15.49
CA LEU A 309 23.29 2.54 16.86
C LEU A 309 24.53 3.38 17.26
N GLN A 310 25.52 3.48 16.37
CA GLN A 310 26.73 4.27 16.60
C GLN A 310 26.45 5.76 16.79
N LYS A 311 25.46 6.30 16.05
CA LYS A 311 25.07 7.72 16.14
C LYS A 311 24.21 8.02 17.37
N SER A 312 23.64 7.00 18.00
CA SER A 312 22.70 7.12 19.12
C SER A 312 23.30 6.75 20.49
N ILE A 313 24.63 6.83 20.65
CA ILE A 313 25.29 6.67 21.97
C ILE A 313 24.72 7.70 22.96
N GLY A 314 24.33 7.25 24.15
CA GLY A 314 23.60 8.05 25.14
C GLY A 314 22.08 8.10 24.91
N GLY A 315 21.58 7.52 23.83
CA GLY A 315 20.17 7.38 23.51
C GLY A 315 19.51 6.20 24.21
N ILE A 316 18.29 5.86 23.79
CA ILE A 316 17.48 4.76 24.33
C ILE A 316 17.38 3.64 23.29
N LEU A 317 17.51 2.40 23.75
CA LEU A 317 17.35 1.19 22.96
C LEU A 317 16.25 0.33 23.60
N SER A 318 15.27 -0.10 22.81
CA SER A 318 14.25 -1.07 23.23
C SER A 318 14.36 -2.36 22.44
N PHE A 319 14.22 -3.48 23.14
CA PHE A 319 13.99 -4.78 22.52
C PHE A 319 12.48 -5.05 22.47
N ASN A 320 11.92 -5.15 21.27
CA ASN A 320 10.48 -5.32 21.03
C ASN A 320 10.06 -6.80 21.16
N ASN A 321 10.56 -7.48 22.19
CA ASN A 321 10.23 -8.85 22.59
C ASN A 321 10.62 -9.08 24.06
N PHE A 322 10.29 -10.25 24.60
CA PHE A 322 10.92 -10.70 25.85
C PHE A 322 12.39 -11.01 25.56
N LEU A 323 13.27 -10.33 26.27
CA LEU A 323 14.70 -10.43 26.03
C LEU A 323 15.29 -11.50 26.96
N SER A 324 15.65 -12.66 26.40
CA SER A 324 16.47 -13.63 27.13
C SER A 324 17.96 -13.30 26.99
N THR A 325 18.69 -13.40 28.08
CA THR A 325 20.11 -13.06 28.17
C THR A 325 20.88 -14.11 28.97
N SER A 326 22.16 -14.27 28.68
CA SER A 326 23.02 -15.23 29.38
C SER A 326 23.87 -14.53 30.43
N THR A 327 24.11 -15.21 31.55
CA THR A 327 25.13 -14.81 32.53
C THR A 327 26.55 -15.10 32.03
N ASP A 328 26.71 -15.97 31.02
CA ASP A 328 27.99 -16.32 30.42
C ASP A 328 28.29 -15.45 29.19
N ARG A 329 29.34 -14.64 29.33
CA ARG A 329 29.85 -13.78 28.25
C ARG A 329 30.29 -14.58 27.02
N GLN A 330 30.90 -15.75 27.19
CA GLN A 330 31.45 -16.53 26.09
C GLN A 330 30.36 -17.11 25.20
N VAL A 331 29.28 -17.60 25.80
CA VAL A 331 28.11 -18.10 25.06
C VAL A 331 27.56 -16.99 24.16
N SER A 332 27.35 -15.80 24.72
CA SER A 332 26.86 -14.65 23.94
C SER A 332 27.86 -14.18 22.88
N LEU A 333 29.16 -14.17 23.18
CA LEU A 333 30.18 -13.79 22.21
C LEU A 333 30.21 -14.74 21.00
N LEU A 334 30.06 -16.05 21.22
CA LEU A 334 29.99 -17.03 20.13
C LEU A 334 28.81 -16.75 19.19
N TYR A 335 27.65 -16.38 19.73
CA TYR A 335 26.50 -15.97 18.91
C TYR A 335 26.80 -14.72 18.08
N ALA A 336 27.39 -13.69 18.68
CA ALA A 336 27.78 -12.47 17.95
C ALA A 336 28.80 -12.77 16.84
N GLN A 337 29.79 -13.62 17.11
CA GLN A 337 30.80 -14.05 16.14
C GLN A 337 30.19 -14.85 14.98
N SER A 338 29.27 -15.78 15.28
CA SER A 338 28.58 -16.58 14.27
C SER A 338 27.72 -15.71 13.36
N SER A 339 26.97 -14.75 13.91
CA SER A 339 26.20 -13.79 13.10
C SER A 339 27.11 -12.92 12.22
N ALA A 340 28.30 -12.57 12.73
CA ALA A 340 29.30 -11.83 12.00
C ALA A 340 29.98 -12.63 10.88
N GLU A 341 29.65 -13.91 10.64
CA GLU A 341 30.11 -14.66 9.45
C GLU A 341 29.42 -14.15 8.18
N ASN A 342 28.16 -13.71 8.30
CA ASN A 342 27.40 -13.11 7.20
C ASN A 342 28.00 -11.75 6.83
N SER A 343 28.35 -11.56 5.55
CA SER A 343 28.97 -10.32 5.07
C SER A 343 28.10 -9.07 5.18
N LEU A 344 26.79 -9.25 5.32
CA LEU A 344 25.82 -8.15 5.43
C LEU A 344 25.56 -7.73 6.89
N MET A 345 26.07 -8.50 7.86
CA MET A 345 25.79 -8.27 9.29
C MET A 345 27.06 -7.98 10.09
N ILE A 346 26.87 -7.22 11.16
CA ILE A 346 27.84 -6.94 12.20
C ILE A 346 27.41 -7.71 13.45
N GLY A 347 28.35 -8.42 14.07
CA GLY A 347 28.12 -9.11 15.33
C GLY A 347 28.13 -8.12 16.49
N ILE A 348 27.07 -8.10 17.29
CA ILE A 348 26.94 -7.24 18.46
C ILE A 348 26.87 -8.11 19.71
N LEU A 349 27.80 -7.86 20.64
CA LEU A 349 27.75 -8.34 22.01
C LEU A 349 27.21 -7.22 22.90
N PHE A 350 25.94 -7.31 23.27
CA PHE A 350 25.37 -6.43 24.29
C PHE A 350 25.84 -6.87 25.67
N GLU A 351 26.43 -5.94 26.40
CA GLU A 351 26.76 -6.05 27.81
C GLU A 351 25.75 -5.22 28.60
N ILE A 352 24.80 -5.88 29.26
CA ILE A 352 23.67 -5.24 29.92
C ILE A 352 23.96 -5.18 31.42
N HIS A 353 24.11 -3.96 31.94
CA HIS A 353 24.21 -3.72 33.37
C HIS A 353 22.83 -3.59 34.00
N ILE A 354 22.61 -4.42 35.02
CA ILE A 354 21.35 -4.53 35.72
C ILE A 354 21.46 -3.78 37.04
N ASP A 355 20.50 -2.89 37.29
CA ASP A 355 20.26 -2.35 38.62
C ASP A 355 19.12 -3.11 39.30
N ILE A 356 19.45 -3.89 40.34
CA ILE A 356 18.48 -4.70 41.10
C ILE A 356 17.48 -3.82 41.84
N ALA A 357 17.84 -2.59 42.19
CA ALA A 357 16.93 -1.66 42.87
C ALA A 357 15.92 -1.01 41.90
N ASN A 358 16.11 -1.19 40.59
CA ASN A 358 15.30 -0.56 39.57
C ASN A 358 14.08 -1.41 39.19
N THR A 359 12.90 -0.96 39.62
CA THR A 359 11.63 -1.67 39.37
C THR A 359 11.04 -1.42 37.97
N SER A 360 11.56 -0.47 37.18
CA SER A 360 10.98 -0.11 35.88
C SER A 360 11.35 -1.08 34.75
N THR A 361 12.40 -1.86 34.92
CA THR A 361 12.87 -2.85 33.93
C THR A 361 12.96 -4.23 34.60
N PRO A 362 11.80 -4.84 34.94
CA PRO A 362 11.79 -6.07 35.72
C PRO A 362 12.38 -7.24 34.91
N PHE A 363 13.10 -8.10 35.63
CA PHE A 363 13.74 -9.29 35.07
C PHE A 363 13.61 -10.48 36.02
N ALA A 364 13.62 -11.69 35.49
CA ALA A 364 13.57 -12.93 36.26
C ALA A 364 14.76 -13.83 35.91
N SER A 365 15.36 -14.42 36.94
CA SER A 365 16.25 -15.57 36.72
C SER A 365 15.41 -16.77 36.37
N LEU A 366 15.73 -17.45 35.26
CA LEU A 366 15.02 -18.63 34.81
C LEU A 366 15.36 -19.89 35.62
N GLU A 367 16.40 -19.82 36.45
CA GLU A 367 16.85 -20.92 37.31
C GLU A 367 15.71 -21.41 38.21
N ASN A 368 15.32 -22.68 38.06
CA ASN A 368 14.24 -23.36 38.80
C ASN A 368 12.79 -22.90 38.51
N ILE A 369 12.56 -21.98 37.55
CA ILE A 369 11.22 -21.55 37.15
C ILE A 369 10.88 -21.85 35.69
N SER A 370 11.88 -22.06 34.84
CA SER A 370 11.65 -22.44 33.45
C SER A 370 11.31 -23.93 33.30
N TYR A 371 10.82 -24.30 32.12
CA TYR A 371 10.59 -25.69 31.75
C TYR A 371 11.87 -26.53 31.84
N PHE A 372 13.00 -25.92 31.49
CA PHE A 372 14.31 -26.56 31.49
C PHE A 372 15.06 -26.23 32.79
N SER A 373 15.09 -27.20 33.70
CA SER A 373 15.71 -27.06 35.03
C SER A 373 17.19 -26.62 35.09
N SER A 374 17.89 -26.54 33.94
CA SER A 374 19.30 -26.14 33.84
C SER A 374 19.53 -24.83 33.05
N GLU A 375 18.48 -24.04 32.77
CA GLU A 375 18.63 -22.74 32.10
C GLU A 375 19.15 -21.67 33.05
N ASN A 376 20.41 -21.27 32.85
CA ASN A 376 21.04 -20.13 33.52
C ASN A 376 20.91 -18.85 32.68
N GLU A 377 19.66 -18.45 32.44
CA GLU A 377 19.32 -17.26 31.66
C GLU A 377 18.52 -16.25 32.51
N ILE A 378 18.65 -14.97 32.13
CA ILE A 378 17.86 -13.88 32.69
C ILE A 378 16.88 -13.39 31.63
N LEU A 379 15.59 -13.42 31.96
CA LEU A 379 14.50 -12.99 31.11
C LEU A 379 14.00 -11.61 31.53
N PHE A 380 14.10 -10.63 30.62
CA PHE A 380 13.49 -9.33 30.80
C PHE A 380 12.08 -9.30 30.21
N SER A 381 11.24 -8.45 30.78
CA SER A 381 9.91 -8.16 30.23
C SER A 381 9.96 -7.66 28.78
N MET A 382 8.87 -7.84 28.03
CA MET A 382 8.67 -7.24 26.70
C MET A 382 8.91 -5.72 26.69
N HIS A 383 9.43 -5.19 25.57
CA HIS A 383 9.75 -3.77 25.35
C HIS A 383 10.54 -3.15 26.51
N SER A 384 11.56 -3.89 26.97
CA SER A 384 12.50 -3.39 27.97
C SER A 384 13.42 -2.36 27.32
N THR A 385 13.50 -1.20 27.95
CA THR A 385 14.30 -0.06 27.49
C THR A 385 15.63 0.01 28.25
N PHE A 386 16.68 0.34 27.52
CA PHE A 386 18.04 0.47 28.02
C PHE A 386 18.68 1.75 27.47
N ARG A 387 19.54 2.38 28.27
CA ARG A 387 20.39 3.47 27.83
C ARG A 387 21.60 2.90 27.10
N ILE A 388 21.90 3.42 25.92
CA ILE A 388 23.08 3.03 25.13
C ILE A 388 24.31 3.69 25.76
N GLY A 389 25.21 2.88 26.30
CA GLY A 389 26.48 3.30 26.89
C GLY A 389 27.63 3.29 25.88
N GLU A 390 28.83 2.97 26.35
CA GLU A 390 30.02 2.92 25.50
C GLU A 390 29.99 1.76 24.49
N MET A 391 30.56 1.99 23.31
CA MET A 391 30.78 0.97 22.29
C MET A 391 32.27 0.69 22.11
N ARG A 392 32.66 -0.58 22.03
CA ARG A 392 34.06 -1.01 21.86
C ARG A 392 34.17 -2.08 20.77
N LYS A 393 35.16 -1.94 19.89
CA LYS A 393 35.43 -2.97 18.87
C LYS A 393 36.15 -4.16 19.52
N ILE A 394 35.63 -5.38 19.32
CA ILE A 394 36.27 -6.63 19.79
C ILE A 394 37.09 -7.24 18.65
N ASP A 395 36.51 -7.31 17.45
CA ASP A 395 37.10 -7.92 16.24
C ASP A 395 36.67 -7.12 14.99
N GLU A 396 37.15 -7.46 13.79
CA GLU A 396 36.90 -6.71 12.55
C GLU A 396 35.42 -6.37 12.33
N ARG A 397 34.53 -7.34 12.54
CA ARG A 397 33.06 -7.23 12.40
C ARG A 397 32.30 -7.50 13.70
N VAL A 398 32.95 -7.49 14.86
CA VAL A 398 32.31 -7.77 16.16
C VAL A 398 32.53 -6.61 17.12
N TRP A 399 31.44 -6.09 17.68
CA TRP A 399 31.44 -4.95 18.60
C TRP A 399 30.76 -5.30 19.93
N GLN A 400 31.30 -4.75 21.01
CA GLN A 400 30.68 -4.72 22.32
C GLN A 400 29.91 -3.42 22.50
N VAL A 401 28.69 -3.51 23.01
CA VAL A 401 27.83 -2.35 23.28
C VAL A 401 27.31 -2.45 24.69
N GLN A 402 27.63 -1.44 25.49
CA GLN A 402 27.16 -1.36 26.87
C GLN A 402 25.70 -0.88 26.88
N LEU A 403 24.85 -1.55 27.64
CA LEU A 403 23.46 -1.17 27.88
C LEU A 403 23.23 -1.02 29.38
N ILE A 404 22.54 0.03 29.81
CA ILE A 404 22.25 0.30 31.22
C ILE A 404 20.73 0.35 31.39
N SER A 405 20.19 -0.37 32.37
CA SER A 405 18.74 -0.33 32.64
C SER A 405 18.26 1.10 32.93
N THR A 406 17.27 1.58 32.16
CA THR A 406 16.63 2.88 32.41
C THR A 406 15.72 2.80 33.62
N ASN A 407 15.66 3.83 34.48
CA ASN A 407 14.78 3.86 35.66
C ASN A 407 13.66 4.90 35.54
N ASN A 408 12.71 4.91 36.49
CA ASN A 408 11.61 5.89 36.51
C ASN A 408 12.07 7.36 36.68
N ASN A 409 13.34 7.59 37.04
CA ASN A 409 13.92 8.94 37.14
C ASN A 409 14.56 9.39 35.83
N ASP A 410 14.53 8.56 34.79
CA ASP A 410 14.98 8.92 33.46
C ASP A 410 14.01 9.97 32.88
N GLU A 411 14.41 11.24 32.95
CA GLU A 411 13.58 12.38 32.55
C GLU A 411 13.16 12.30 31.08
N GLN A 412 14.02 11.76 30.22
CA GLN A 412 13.73 11.54 28.80
C GLN A 412 12.63 10.50 28.62
N LEU A 413 12.74 9.33 29.27
CA LEU A 413 11.73 8.27 29.18
C LEU A 413 10.40 8.69 29.83
N LYS A 414 10.44 9.43 30.93
CA LYS A 414 9.24 9.93 31.61
C LYS A 414 8.49 10.92 30.73
N THR A 415 9.19 11.91 30.19
CA THR A 415 8.61 12.90 29.25
C THR A 415 8.04 12.20 28.03
N LEU A 416 8.79 11.24 27.47
CA LEU A 416 8.34 10.42 26.34
C LEU A 416 7.04 9.68 26.66
N THR A 417 6.98 8.99 27.81
CA THR A 417 5.79 8.24 28.24
C THR A 417 4.58 9.15 28.42
N GLU A 418 4.75 10.32 29.04
CA GLU A 418 3.67 11.31 29.21
C GLU A 418 3.19 11.88 27.87
N LEU A 419 4.09 12.03 26.89
CA LEU A 419 3.73 12.48 25.55
C LEU A 419 2.99 11.41 24.77
N MET A 420 3.49 10.18 24.74
CA MET A 420 2.79 9.06 24.09
C MET A 420 1.39 8.87 24.67
N ARG A 421 1.21 9.01 25.99
CA ARG A 421 -0.12 8.93 26.64
C ARG A 421 -1.14 9.93 26.09
N LYS A 422 -0.70 11.09 25.60
CA LYS A 422 -1.59 12.07 24.95
C LYS A 422 -2.10 11.57 23.60
N GLU A 423 -1.31 10.78 22.88
CA GLU A 423 -1.70 10.23 21.57
C GLU A 423 -2.85 9.23 21.67
N THR A 424 -2.96 8.53 22.80
CA THR A 424 -4.02 7.57 23.08
C THR A 424 -4.80 8.00 24.32
N SER A 425 -5.05 9.30 24.53
CA SER A 425 -5.80 9.76 25.70
C SER A 425 -7.22 9.17 25.65
N GLY A 426 -7.58 8.36 26.63
CA GLY A 426 -8.86 7.69 26.72
C GLY A 426 -9.31 7.51 28.17
N ASN A 427 -10.61 7.30 28.37
CA ASN A 427 -11.20 7.20 29.70
C ASN A 427 -10.92 5.84 30.37
N THR A 428 -10.73 4.80 29.55
CA THR A 428 -10.47 3.41 29.95
C THR A 428 -9.34 2.84 29.09
N GLU A 429 -8.72 1.75 29.54
CA GLU A 429 -7.65 1.05 28.84
C GLU A 429 -8.12 0.57 27.46
N TYR A 430 -9.35 0.06 27.37
CA TYR A 430 -9.96 -0.34 26.11
C TYR A 430 -10.23 0.85 25.17
N ASP A 431 -10.60 2.03 25.67
CA ASP A 431 -10.70 3.24 24.81
C ASP A 431 -9.32 3.65 24.29
N ARG A 432 -8.28 3.57 25.13
CA ARG A 432 -6.90 3.84 24.69
C ARG A 432 -6.47 2.83 23.62
N LEU A 433 -6.80 1.55 23.80
CA LEU A 433 -6.51 0.47 22.85
C LEU A 433 -7.21 0.69 21.51
N GLY A 434 -8.52 0.99 21.55
CA GLY A 434 -9.31 1.25 20.34
C GLY A 434 -8.75 2.44 19.54
N ARG A 435 -8.38 3.54 20.20
CA ARG A 435 -7.72 4.69 19.55
C ARG A 435 -6.39 4.33 18.90
N LEU A 436 -5.60 3.47 19.57
CA LEU A 436 -4.33 2.98 19.02
C LEU A 436 -4.57 2.10 17.79
N MET A 437 -5.58 1.22 17.81
CA MET A 437 -5.94 0.38 16.66
C MET A 437 -6.34 1.20 15.43
N ILE A 438 -7.15 2.25 15.62
CA ILE A 438 -7.51 3.18 14.54
C ILE A 438 -6.25 3.81 13.92
N LYS A 439 -5.28 4.23 14.75
CA LYS A 439 -4.03 4.82 14.26
C LYS A 439 -3.14 3.83 13.51
N MET A 440 -3.17 2.57 13.90
CA MET A 440 -2.43 1.49 13.22
C MET A 440 -3.16 0.97 11.97
N GLY A 441 -4.37 1.45 11.68
CA GLY A 441 -5.19 1.00 10.56
C GLY A 441 -5.87 -0.36 10.78
N GLU A 442 -5.90 -0.84 12.03
CA GLU A 442 -6.55 -2.10 12.44
C GLU A 442 -8.02 -1.84 12.77
N PHE A 443 -8.80 -1.45 11.77
CA PHE A 443 -10.17 -0.98 11.97
C PHE A 443 -11.14 -2.06 12.45
N ASP A 444 -10.92 -3.33 12.09
CA ASP A 444 -11.75 -4.46 12.56
C ASP A 444 -11.56 -4.70 14.05
N ILE A 445 -10.30 -4.74 14.52
CA ILE A 445 -9.98 -4.88 15.95
C ILE A 445 -10.51 -3.66 16.73
N ALA A 446 -10.35 -2.46 16.18
CA ALA A 446 -10.90 -1.25 16.79
C ALA A 446 -12.43 -1.35 16.95
N GLU A 447 -13.13 -1.84 15.92
CA GLU A 447 -14.58 -2.02 15.93
C GLU A 447 -15.01 -3.02 17.01
N GLU A 448 -14.34 -4.17 17.11
CA GLU A 448 -14.60 -5.17 18.14
C GLU A 448 -14.46 -4.58 19.56
N ILE A 449 -13.37 -3.85 19.81
CA ILE A 449 -13.13 -3.18 21.11
C ILE A 449 -14.25 -2.20 21.45
N TYR A 450 -14.62 -1.33 20.52
CA TYR A 450 -15.68 -0.35 20.77
C TYR A 450 -17.07 -0.97 20.84
N GLN A 451 -17.28 -2.13 20.22
CA GLN A 451 -18.53 -2.88 20.35
C GLN A 451 -18.67 -3.52 21.74
N ILE A 452 -17.57 -4.04 22.32
CA ILE A 452 -17.54 -4.51 23.71
C ILE A 452 -17.86 -3.35 24.67
N LEU A 453 -17.17 -2.22 24.50
CA LEU A 453 -17.43 -1.01 25.30
C LEU A 453 -18.88 -0.52 25.16
N LEU A 454 -19.45 -0.61 23.95
CA LEU A 454 -20.84 -0.26 23.71
C LEU A 454 -21.78 -1.14 24.53
N ASP A 455 -21.60 -2.46 24.50
CA ASP A 455 -22.44 -3.41 25.23
C ASP A 455 -22.37 -3.20 26.76
N GLU A 456 -21.20 -2.80 27.28
CA GLU A 456 -21.02 -2.46 28.69
C GLU A 456 -21.64 -1.12 29.09
N ALA A 457 -21.58 -0.11 28.21
CA ALA A 457 -22.01 1.25 28.49
C ALA A 457 -23.53 1.46 28.39
N VAL A 458 -24.25 0.61 27.63
CA VAL A 458 -25.69 0.71 27.44
C VAL A 458 -26.43 0.69 28.78
N GLY A 459 -27.15 1.79 29.06
CA GLY A 459 -27.95 1.95 30.28
C GLY A 459 -27.18 2.40 31.52
N ARG A 460 -25.85 2.60 31.43
CA ARG A 460 -25.02 3.07 32.56
C ARG A 460 -24.69 4.56 32.48
N ASN A 461 -24.24 5.03 31.31
CA ASN A 461 -23.70 6.39 31.16
C ASN A 461 -23.89 6.94 29.73
N GLU A 462 -24.74 7.96 29.58
CA GLU A 462 -25.03 8.58 28.27
C GLU A 462 -23.81 9.31 27.67
N LYS A 463 -22.93 9.90 28.50
CA LYS A 463 -21.74 10.62 27.99
C LYS A 463 -20.72 9.68 27.38
N GLU A 464 -20.51 8.55 28.03
CA GLU A 464 -19.64 7.48 27.56
C GLU A 464 -20.22 6.81 26.32
N LEU A 465 -21.53 6.57 26.30
CA LEU A 465 -22.23 6.05 25.13
C LEU A 465 -22.08 6.97 23.90
N ALA A 466 -22.20 8.29 24.07
CA ALA A 466 -21.96 9.25 23.00
C ALA A 466 -20.52 9.16 22.47
N HIS A 467 -19.53 9.08 23.37
CA HIS A 467 -18.12 8.93 22.98
C HIS A 467 -17.89 7.63 22.18
N ILE A 468 -18.44 6.50 22.63
CA ILE A 468 -18.32 5.21 21.95
C ILE A 468 -18.96 5.26 20.56
N TYR A 469 -20.19 5.79 20.45
CA TYR A 469 -20.83 5.98 19.14
C TYR A 469 -20.01 6.89 18.23
N HIS A 470 -19.38 7.94 18.76
CA HIS A 470 -18.52 8.81 17.98
C HIS A 470 -17.32 8.06 17.41
N GLN A 471 -16.64 7.23 18.21
CA GLN A 471 -15.51 6.42 17.73
C GLN A 471 -15.92 5.33 16.74
N ILE A 472 -17.04 4.64 16.97
CA ILE A 472 -17.58 3.68 15.99
C ILE A 472 -17.90 4.40 14.67
N GLY A 473 -18.49 5.60 14.73
CA GLY A 473 -18.74 6.43 13.56
C GLY A 473 -17.47 6.70 12.76
N ARG A 474 -16.36 7.06 13.44
CA ARG A 474 -15.05 7.28 12.81
C ARG A 474 -14.48 6.02 12.18
N ILE A 475 -14.58 4.88 12.86
CA ILE A 475 -14.14 3.58 12.32
C ILE A 475 -14.90 3.24 11.05
N LYS A 476 -16.22 3.46 11.04
CA LYS A 476 -17.07 3.22 9.86
C LYS A 476 -16.73 4.16 8.71
N ASP A 477 -16.43 5.43 8.96
CA ASP A 477 -15.97 6.37 7.92
C ASP A 477 -14.65 5.91 7.29
N GLU A 478 -13.66 5.55 8.11
CA GLU A 478 -12.36 5.03 7.64
C GLU A 478 -12.48 3.70 6.88
N LYS A 479 -13.41 2.82 7.29
CA LYS A 479 -13.75 1.58 6.55
C LYS A 479 -14.57 1.84 5.27
N GLY A 480 -15.07 3.05 5.06
CA GLY A 480 -15.90 3.43 3.91
C GLY A 480 -17.40 3.11 4.06
N ASP A 481 -17.83 2.67 5.23
CA ASP A 481 -19.22 2.34 5.58
C ASP A 481 -20.01 3.61 5.95
N TYR A 482 -20.10 4.57 5.03
CA TYR A 482 -20.57 5.93 5.29
C TYR A 482 -22.00 6.02 5.87
N ASP A 483 -22.92 5.15 5.46
CA ASP A 483 -24.29 5.12 5.99
C ASP A 483 -24.33 4.76 7.49
N GLN A 484 -23.50 3.79 7.89
CA GLN A 484 -23.37 3.40 9.29
C GLN A 484 -22.66 4.51 10.08
N ALA A 485 -21.59 5.09 9.51
CA ALA A 485 -20.87 6.21 10.11
C ALA A 485 -21.84 7.35 10.46
N PHE A 486 -22.68 7.75 9.48
CA PHE A 486 -23.69 8.78 9.68
C PHE A 486 -24.71 8.41 10.76
N THR A 487 -25.18 7.16 10.78
CA THR A 487 -26.12 6.67 11.81
C THR A 487 -25.53 6.80 13.23
N PHE A 488 -24.26 6.44 13.40
CA PHE A 488 -23.58 6.55 14.70
C PHE A 488 -23.29 8.00 15.10
N TYR A 489 -22.92 8.86 14.14
CA TYR A 489 -22.78 10.29 14.40
C TYR A 489 -24.11 10.95 14.75
N GLN A 490 -25.23 10.55 14.14
CA GLN A 490 -26.56 11.02 14.51
C GLN A 490 -26.93 10.63 15.94
N LYS A 491 -26.72 9.36 16.33
CA LYS A 491 -26.92 8.92 17.72
C LYS A 491 -26.09 9.73 18.72
N THR A 492 -24.83 10.00 18.36
CA THR A 492 -23.94 10.84 19.15
C THR A 492 -24.51 12.25 19.32
N LEU A 493 -24.97 12.85 18.21
CA LEU A 493 -25.55 14.18 18.18
C LEU A 493 -26.82 14.27 19.04
N GLU A 494 -27.71 13.29 18.93
CA GLU A 494 -28.95 13.22 19.72
C GLU A 494 -28.66 13.23 21.22
N ILE A 495 -27.71 12.42 21.68
CA ILE A 495 -27.32 12.38 23.10
C ILE A 495 -26.71 13.71 23.53
N LYS A 496 -25.78 14.26 22.75
CA LYS A 496 -25.06 15.50 23.08
C LYS A 496 -25.95 16.75 23.01
N GLN A 497 -27.02 16.74 22.23
CA GLN A 497 -28.01 17.82 22.17
C GLN A 497 -28.96 17.79 23.37
N ASN A 498 -29.28 16.60 23.89
CA ASN A 498 -30.15 16.43 25.06
C ASN A 498 -29.42 16.72 26.39
N ASP A 499 -28.09 16.60 26.40
CA ASP A 499 -27.27 16.93 27.58
C ASP A 499 -27.09 18.46 27.73
N LEU A 500 -27.81 19.05 28.68
CA LEU A 500 -27.73 20.48 29.04
C LEU A 500 -26.34 20.91 29.56
N SER A 501 -25.46 19.96 29.91
CA SER A 501 -24.07 20.20 30.33
C SER A 501 -23.06 20.02 29.19
N SER A 502 -23.52 19.60 28.01
CA SER A 502 -22.69 19.39 26.83
C SER A 502 -22.04 20.68 26.39
N ASN A 503 -20.71 20.64 26.22
CA ASN A 503 -19.98 21.75 25.65
C ASN A 503 -20.44 21.93 24.19
N GLN A 504 -20.88 23.14 23.82
CA GLN A 504 -21.27 23.40 22.42
C GLN A 504 -20.15 23.04 21.44
N ARG A 505 -18.89 23.09 21.89
CA ARG A 505 -17.71 22.64 21.14
C ARG A 505 -17.74 21.16 20.74
N ASP A 506 -18.21 20.25 21.60
CA ASP A 506 -18.30 18.82 21.25
C ASP A 506 -19.24 18.61 20.05
N LEU A 507 -20.25 19.46 19.89
CA LEU A 507 -21.14 19.44 18.73
C LEU A 507 -20.44 19.91 17.45
N ALA A 508 -19.48 20.83 17.55
CA ALA A 508 -18.69 21.31 16.41
C ALA A 508 -17.82 20.17 15.85
N ASP A 509 -17.18 19.37 16.71
CA ASP A 509 -16.39 18.21 16.30
C ASP A 509 -17.26 17.18 15.55
N ILE A 510 -18.44 16.86 16.08
CA ILE A 510 -19.39 15.93 15.43
C ILE A 510 -19.86 16.47 14.08
N TYR A 511 -20.19 17.77 13.98
CA TYR A 511 -20.56 18.37 12.69
C TYR A 511 -19.39 18.36 11.70
N THR A 512 -18.16 18.51 12.18
CA THR A 512 -16.96 18.43 11.34
C THR A 512 -16.81 17.02 10.78
N ASP A 513 -16.95 15.98 11.61
CA ASP A 513 -16.85 14.59 11.17
C ASP A 513 -17.99 14.20 10.22
N ILE A 514 -19.22 14.63 10.48
CA ILE A 514 -20.33 14.46 9.53
C ILE A 514 -20.02 15.17 8.20
N GLY A 515 -19.42 16.36 8.25
CA GLY A 515 -18.96 17.08 7.07
C GLY A 515 -17.90 16.30 6.29
N VAL A 516 -16.98 15.62 6.98
CA VAL A 516 -15.96 14.74 6.36
C VAL A 516 -16.63 13.57 5.63
N VAL A 517 -17.61 12.91 6.25
CA VAL A 517 -18.38 11.82 5.61
C VAL A 517 -19.04 12.31 4.32
N TYR A 518 -19.76 13.44 4.37
CA TYR A 518 -20.42 13.98 3.16
C TYR A 518 -19.42 14.38 2.08
N LYS A 519 -18.26 14.93 2.47
CA LYS A 519 -17.16 15.21 1.54
C LYS A 519 -16.64 13.92 0.90
N ASN A 520 -16.47 12.84 1.67
CA ASN A 520 -16.00 11.54 1.19
C ASN A 520 -17.01 10.88 0.24
N ILE A 521 -18.31 11.04 0.48
CA ILE A 521 -19.41 10.62 -0.43
C ILE A 521 -19.49 11.51 -1.69
N GLY A 522 -18.92 12.71 -1.66
CA GLY A 522 -18.99 13.68 -2.76
C GLY A 522 -20.25 14.56 -2.74
N ASP A 523 -21.03 14.58 -1.66
CA ASP A 523 -22.07 15.58 -1.43
C ASP A 523 -21.48 16.83 -0.76
N TYR A 524 -20.84 17.64 -1.59
CA TYR A 524 -20.13 18.84 -1.17
C TYR A 524 -21.04 19.92 -0.59
N VAL A 525 -22.32 19.97 -0.99
CA VAL A 525 -23.28 20.95 -0.47
C VAL A 525 -23.63 20.65 0.97
N SER A 526 -23.94 19.39 1.28
CA SER A 526 -24.16 18.94 2.65
C SER A 526 -22.90 19.10 3.50
N ALA A 527 -21.73 18.74 2.96
CA ALA A 527 -20.45 18.92 3.65
C ALA A 527 -20.22 20.39 4.07
N LEU A 528 -20.37 21.34 3.15
CA LEU A 528 -20.25 22.78 3.45
C LEU A 528 -21.27 23.25 4.49
N SER A 529 -22.51 22.77 4.42
CA SER A 529 -23.55 23.11 5.41
C SER A 529 -23.16 22.68 6.82
N PHE A 530 -22.62 21.46 6.98
CA PHE A 530 -22.16 20.96 8.28
C PHE A 530 -20.89 21.67 8.76
N TYR A 531 -19.93 21.93 7.88
CA TYR A 531 -18.75 22.73 8.25
C TYR A 531 -19.11 24.18 8.63
N GLN A 532 -20.11 24.78 8.00
CA GLN A 532 -20.61 26.11 8.38
C GLN A 532 -21.23 26.09 9.79
N LYS A 533 -22.04 25.07 10.12
CA LYS A 533 -22.59 24.92 11.48
C LYS A 533 -21.48 24.76 12.52
N SER A 534 -20.46 23.95 12.21
CA SER A 534 -19.28 23.80 13.05
C SER A 534 -18.55 25.14 13.25
N LEU A 535 -18.29 25.86 12.15
CA LEU A 535 -17.62 27.16 12.16
C LEU A 535 -18.37 28.22 12.99
N GLU A 536 -19.71 28.24 12.91
CA GLU A 536 -20.55 29.17 13.67
C GLU A 536 -20.49 28.93 15.18
N ILE A 537 -20.33 27.67 15.59
CA ILE A 537 -20.15 27.29 16.99
C ILE A 537 -18.76 27.71 17.45
N ASP A 538 -17.72 27.30 16.71
CA ASP A 538 -16.34 27.59 17.11
C ASP A 538 -16.05 29.09 17.18
N LYS A 539 -16.57 29.90 16.25
CA LYS A 539 -16.45 31.36 16.32
C LYS A 539 -17.03 31.99 17.59
N LYS A 540 -17.98 31.32 18.26
CA LYS A 540 -18.56 31.77 19.54
C LYS A 540 -17.81 31.23 20.75
N CYS A 541 -17.17 30.06 20.60
CA CYS A 541 -16.57 29.31 21.70
C CYS A 541 -15.06 29.56 21.86
N VAL A 542 -14.34 29.88 20.78
CA VAL A 542 -12.88 30.02 20.80
C VAL A 542 -12.39 31.38 20.26
N PRO A 543 -11.19 31.84 20.66
CA PRO A 543 -10.59 33.06 20.11
C PRO A 543 -10.41 33.04 18.59
N ILE A 544 -10.32 34.22 17.97
CA ILE A 544 -10.23 34.39 16.51
C ILE A 544 -9.04 33.64 15.88
N HIS A 545 -7.94 33.45 16.61
CA HIS A 545 -6.74 32.75 16.14
C HIS A 545 -6.58 31.35 16.77
N HIS A 546 -7.69 30.68 17.07
CA HIS A 546 -7.65 29.33 17.62
C HIS A 546 -7.45 28.27 16.51
N ARG A 547 -6.69 27.22 16.82
CA ARG A 547 -6.36 26.12 15.90
C ARG A 547 -7.58 25.46 15.26
N ASP A 548 -8.67 25.30 16.00
CA ASP A 548 -9.89 24.64 15.51
C ASP A 548 -10.52 25.40 14.33
N LEU A 549 -10.46 26.75 14.36
CA LEU A 549 -10.90 27.57 13.23
C LEU A 549 -10.06 27.26 11.98
N ALA A 550 -8.74 27.13 12.14
CA ALA A 550 -7.82 26.77 11.06
C ALA A 550 -8.18 25.39 10.45
N THR A 551 -8.51 24.41 11.29
CA THR A 551 -8.96 23.08 10.87
C THR A 551 -10.23 23.15 10.03
N ILE A 552 -11.26 23.90 10.47
CA ILE A 552 -12.51 24.03 9.73
C ILE A 552 -12.31 24.78 8.42
N HIS A 553 -11.54 25.89 8.41
CA HIS A 553 -11.19 26.60 7.19
C HIS A 553 -10.46 25.67 6.19
N SER A 554 -9.54 24.83 6.67
CA SER A 554 -8.84 23.84 5.85
C SER A 554 -9.80 22.79 5.27
N ASN A 555 -10.74 22.29 6.07
CA ASN A 555 -11.76 21.34 5.61
C ASN A 555 -12.68 21.94 4.53
N ILE A 556 -13.11 23.18 4.71
CA ILE A 556 -13.89 23.93 3.71
C ILE A 556 -13.06 24.12 2.43
N GLY A 557 -11.78 24.50 2.55
CA GLY A 557 -10.85 24.59 1.42
C GLY A 557 -10.74 23.27 0.65
N GLY A 558 -10.70 22.14 1.37
CA GLY A 558 -10.68 20.80 0.77
C GLY A 558 -11.96 20.45 0.00
N VAL A 559 -13.12 20.92 0.44
CA VAL A 559 -14.38 20.75 -0.31
C VAL A 559 -14.35 21.55 -1.61
N TYR A 560 -13.93 22.82 -1.56
CA TYR A 560 -13.81 23.64 -2.77
C TYR A 560 -12.77 23.08 -3.76
N LEU A 561 -11.67 22.53 -3.24
CA LEU A 561 -10.68 21.82 -4.04
C LEU A 561 -11.30 20.64 -4.80
N ASN A 562 -12.09 19.80 -4.11
CA ASN A 562 -12.78 18.67 -4.72
C ASN A 562 -13.88 19.07 -5.72
N MET A 563 -14.48 20.25 -5.54
CA MET A 563 -15.43 20.84 -6.50
C MET A 563 -14.74 21.46 -7.73
N GLY A 564 -13.42 21.63 -7.70
CA GLY A 564 -12.64 22.30 -8.74
C GLY A 564 -12.68 23.84 -8.67
N ASP A 565 -13.20 24.42 -7.58
CA ASP A 565 -13.10 25.87 -7.31
C ASP A 565 -11.79 26.18 -6.58
N TYR A 566 -10.70 26.19 -7.35
CA TYR A 566 -9.36 26.39 -6.84
C TYR A 566 -9.14 27.78 -6.22
N SER A 567 -9.86 28.80 -6.70
CA SER A 567 -9.81 30.15 -6.14
C SER A 567 -10.33 30.21 -4.71
N SER A 568 -11.51 29.62 -4.47
CA SER A 568 -12.07 29.55 -3.12
C SER A 568 -11.19 28.66 -2.22
N ALA A 569 -10.71 27.52 -2.74
CA ALA A 569 -9.81 26.64 -2.00
C ALA A 569 -8.54 27.36 -1.51
N LEU A 570 -7.86 28.11 -2.38
CA LEU A 570 -6.68 28.91 -2.01
C LEU A 570 -7.03 29.93 -0.94
N SER A 571 -8.13 30.67 -1.10
CA SER A 571 -8.54 31.69 -0.12
C SER A 571 -8.77 31.10 1.27
N PHE A 572 -9.39 29.92 1.36
CA PHE A 572 -9.59 29.24 2.65
C PHE A 572 -8.30 28.69 3.25
N TYR A 573 -7.39 28.13 2.44
CA TYR A 573 -6.08 27.68 2.94
C TYR A 573 -5.16 28.83 3.34
N GLU A 574 -5.25 29.99 2.68
CA GLU A 574 -4.55 31.20 3.08
C GLU A 574 -5.05 31.73 4.44
N GLN A 575 -6.37 31.67 4.69
CA GLN A 575 -6.95 31.98 6.00
C GLN A 575 -6.46 31.00 7.09
N THR A 576 -6.42 29.70 6.78
CA THR A 576 -5.83 28.69 7.68
C THR A 576 -4.37 29.05 7.99
N LEU A 577 -3.58 29.38 6.97
CA LEU A 577 -2.17 29.73 7.12
C LEU A 577 -1.98 30.98 7.99
N GLU A 578 -2.80 32.01 7.80
CA GLU A 578 -2.76 33.24 8.61
C GLU A 578 -3.05 32.95 10.09
N ILE A 579 -4.07 32.14 10.38
CA ILE A 579 -4.41 31.75 11.76
C ILE A 579 -3.25 30.97 12.40
N GLU A 580 -2.69 30.01 11.67
CA GLU A 580 -1.59 29.17 12.17
C GLU A 580 -0.31 29.97 12.39
N GLN A 581 0.06 30.88 11.49
CA GLN A 581 1.25 31.73 11.64
C GLN A 581 1.16 32.67 12.84
N GLN A 582 -0.05 33.09 13.23
CA GLN A 582 -0.24 33.96 14.40
C GLN A 582 -0.30 33.19 15.72
N SER A 583 -0.60 31.89 15.68
CA SER A 583 -0.85 31.07 16.88
C SER A 583 0.19 29.99 17.16
N LEU A 584 1.01 29.64 16.17
CA LEU A 584 1.96 28.52 16.23
C LEU A 584 3.40 28.97 15.87
N PRO A 585 4.43 28.29 16.38
CA PRO A 585 5.82 28.51 15.95
C PRO A 585 6.03 28.22 14.45
N ASP A 586 7.03 28.89 13.84
CA ASP A 586 7.33 28.77 12.40
C ASP A 586 7.64 27.34 11.91
N ASN A 587 8.14 26.49 12.81
CA ASN A 587 8.46 25.09 12.51
C ASN A 587 7.31 24.13 12.86
N HIS A 588 6.11 24.62 13.19
CA HIS A 588 5.02 23.75 13.62
C HIS A 588 4.49 22.86 12.47
N PRO A 589 4.27 21.54 12.69
CA PRO A 589 3.84 20.60 11.65
C PRO A 589 2.53 20.99 10.93
N SER A 590 1.61 21.66 11.63
CA SER A 590 0.36 22.16 11.00
C SER A 590 0.62 23.12 9.84
N LEU A 591 1.61 24.02 9.97
CA LEU A 591 2.00 24.94 8.88
C LEU A 591 2.44 24.16 7.65
N ALA A 592 3.19 23.07 7.85
CA ALA A 592 3.60 22.20 6.77
C ALA A 592 2.39 21.53 6.09
N THR A 593 1.40 21.06 6.86
CA THR A 593 0.15 20.51 6.30
C THR A 593 -0.57 21.55 5.44
N THR A 594 -0.68 22.79 5.91
CA THR A 594 -1.32 23.88 5.16
C THR A 594 -0.55 24.23 3.88
N PHE A 595 0.78 24.29 3.92
CA PHE A 595 1.58 24.45 2.71
C PHE A 595 1.41 23.28 1.73
N SER A 596 1.33 22.05 2.22
CA SER A 596 1.03 20.87 1.39
C SER A 596 -0.35 20.96 0.74
N ASN A 597 -1.35 21.44 1.46
CA ASN A 597 -2.70 21.65 0.90
C ASN A 597 -2.71 22.72 -0.19
N ILE A 598 -2.01 23.84 0.01
CA ILE A 598 -1.83 24.87 -1.02
C ILE A 598 -1.09 24.29 -2.24
N GLY A 599 -0.03 23.52 -2.02
CA GLY A 599 0.70 22.82 -3.08
C GLY A 599 -0.21 21.89 -3.89
N LEU A 600 -1.15 21.20 -3.22
CA LEU A 600 -2.14 20.35 -3.88
C LEU A 600 -3.10 21.15 -4.76
N VAL A 601 -3.49 22.35 -4.36
CA VAL A 601 -4.32 23.21 -5.22
C VAL A 601 -3.56 23.58 -6.51
N TYR A 602 -2.29 23.98 -6.39
CA TYR A 602 -1.46 24.28 -7.57
C TYR A 602 -1.22 23.05 -8.46
N ASP A 603 -1.04 21.86 -7.88
CA ASP A 603 -0.94 20.60 -8.63
C ASP A 603 -2.23 20.34 -9.45
N LYS A 604 -3.41 20.55 -8.85
CA LYS A 604 -4.70 20.39 -9.56
C LYS A 604 -4.95 21.44 -10.63
N ILE A 605 -4.42 22.65 -10.47
CA ILE A 605 -4.41 23.70 -11.51
C ILE A 605 -3.48 23.30 -12.68
N GLY A 606 -2.44 22.50 -12.41
CA GLY A 606 -1.37 22.16 -13.35
C GLY A 606 -0.23 23.20 -13.37
N ASP A 607 -0.03 23.89 -12.24
CA ASP A 607 1.12 24.76 -12.00
C ASP A 607 2.17 24.01 -11.15
N ASP A 608 2.89 23.11 -11.82
CA ASP A 608 3.85 22.20 -11.19
C ASP A 608 4.97 22.95 -10.45
N SER A 609 5.34 24.15 -10.91
CA SER A 609 6.41 24.95 -10.30
C SER A 609 6.00 25.47 -8.93
N ASN A 610 4.78 26.02 -8.81
CA ASN A 610 4.27 26.47 -7.51
C ASN A 610 3.96 25.27 -6.61
N ALA A 611 3.41 24.18 -7.15
CA ALA A 611 3.19 22.96 -6.40
C ALA A 611 4.47 22.43 -5.73
N LEU A 612 5.56 22.26 -6.51
CA LEU A 612 6.86 21.85 -5.98
C LEU A 612 7.41 22.82 -4.93
N SER A 613 7.31 24.13 -5.16
CA SER A 613 7.76 25.15 -4.20
C SER A 613 7.06 25.03 -2.85
N PHE A 614 5.74 24.86 -2.85
CA PHE A 614 4.96 24.71 -1.62
C PHE A 614 5.19 23.36 -0.93
N TYR A 615 5.30 22.26 -1.68
CA TYR A 615 5.66 20.97 -1.11
C TYR A 615 7.08 20.93 -0.56
N GLN A 616 8.04 21.61 -1.17
CA GLN A 616 9.41 21.73 -0.65
C GLN A 616 9.44 22.53 0.66
N LYS A 617 8.67 23.63 0.77
CA LYS A 617 8.51 24.35 2.04
C LYS A 617 7.89 23.48 3.13
N SER A 618 6.86 22.72 2.77
CA SER A 618 6.24 21.74 3.66
C SER A 618 7.26 20.71 4.14
N LEU A 619 8.04 20.14 3.22
CA LEU A 619 9.09 19.17 3.52
C LEU A 619 10.18 19.76 4.42
N GLU A 620 10.62 21.00 4.17
CA GLU A 620 11.65 21.66 4.97
C GLU A 620 11.20 21.91 6.41
N ILE A 621 9.95 22.36 6.61
CA ILE A 621 9.38 22.52 7.95
C ILE A 621 9.31 21.16 8.65
N GLN A 622 8.83 20.13 7.96
CA GLN A 622 8.74 18.78 8.53
C GLN A 622 10.13 18.19 8.84
N GLN A 623 11.13 18.36 7.98
CA GLN A 623 12.48 17.86 8.24
C GLN A 623 13.15 18.55 9.44
N ARG A 624 12.74 19.78 9.77
CA ARG A 624 13.22 20.51 10.94
C ARG A 624 12.46 20.18 12.23
N ALA A 625 11.27 19.61 12.13
CA ALA A 625 10.34 19.44 13.25
C ALA A 625 9.92 18.00 13.53
N LEU A 626 10.22 17.06 12.62
CA LEU A 626 9.86 15.64 12.71
C LEU A 626 11.10 14.77 12.47
N LEU A 627 11.09 13.54 13.00
CA LEU A 627 12.13 12.55 12.72
C LEU A 627 12.09 12.10 11.25
N PRO A 628 13.22 11.60 10.71
CA PRO A 628 13.31 11.15 9.32
C PRO A 628 12.27 10.10 8.89
N ASN A 629 11.75 9.31 9.84
CA ASN A 629 10.77 8.25 9.59
C ASN A 629 9.32 8.63 9.96
N HIS A 630 9.04 9.92 10.17
CA HIS A 630 7.69 10.34 10.54
C HIS A 630 6.69 10.16 9.37
N PRO A 631 5.45 9.65 9.59
CA PRO A 631 4.52 9.36 8.50
C PRO A 631 4.13 10.57 7.66
N SER A 632 4.18 11.78 8.23
CA SER A 632 3.92 13.03 7.50
C SER A 632 4.95 13.30 6.39
N LEU A 633 6.22 12.93 6.59
CA LEU A 633 7.25 13.05 5.56
C LEU A 633 6.93 12.16 4.35
N ALA A 634 6.43 10.95 4.59
CA ALA A 634 6.01 10.06 3.51
C ALA A 634 4.85 10.65 2.70
N THR A 635 3.89 11.31 3.36
CA THR A 635 2.80 12.01 2.65
C THR A 635 3.36 13.13 1.75
N THR A 636 4.31 13.91 2.24
CA THR A 636 4.93 14.99 1.46
C THR A 636 5.75 14.46 0.29
N TYR A 637 6.57 13.41 0.50
CA TYR A 637 7.28 12.74 -0.59
C TYR A 637 6.32 12.16 -1.63
N ASN A 638 5.21 11.54 -1.20
CA ASN A 638 4.19 11.05 -2.11
C ASN A 638 3.60 12.18 -2.97
N ASN A 639 3.32 13.34 -2.37
CA ASN A 639 2.79 14.49 -3.11
C ASN A 639 3.82 15.06 -4.10
N ILE A 640 5.08 15.21 -3.69
CA ILE A 640 6.19 15.63 -4.58
C ILE A 640 6.35 14.64 -5.74
N GLY A 641 6.27 13.35 -5.47
CA GLY A 641 6.29 12.30 -6.49
C GLY A 641 5.13 12.45 -7.49
N GLY A 642 3.94 12.81 -7.01
CA GLY A 642 2.79 13.13 -7.85
C GLY A 642 3.02 14.29 -8.80
N VAL A 643 3.69 15.35 -8.35
CA VAL A 643 4.03 16.50 -9.22
C VAL A 643 5.06 16.10 -10.28
N HIS A 644 6.13 15.39 -9.89
CA HIS A 644 7.11 14.87 -10.86
C HIS A 644 6.44 13.94 -11.89
N TYR A 645 5.51 13.10 -11.45
CA TYR A 645 4.71 12.27 -12.33
C TYR A 645 3.90 13.11 -13.34
N ASN A 646 3.22 14.18 -12.89
CA ASN A 646 2.46 15.08 -13.76
C ASN A 646 3.34 15.81 -14.78
N MET A 647 4.59 16.12 -14.41
CA MET A 647 5.62 16.68 -15.29
C MET A 647 6.18 15.68 -16.31
N GLY A 648 5.91 14.37 -16.14
CA GLY A 648 6.50 13.28 -16.94
C GLY A 648 7.91 12.89 -16.50
N ASP A 649 8.35 13.33 -15.33
CA ASP A 649 9.63 12.98 -14.71
C ASP A 649 9.48 11.73 -13.82
N TYR A 650 9.27 10.59 -14.48
CA TYR A 650 8.96 9.32 -13.80
C TYR A 650 10.09 8.83 -12.90
N SER A 651 11.35 9.15 -13.21
CA SER A 651 12.50 8.76 -12.39
C SER A 651 12.50 9.44 -11.02
N ASN A 652 12.29 10.76 -10.96
CA ASN A 652 12.19 11.46 -9.67
C ASN A 652 10.89 11.12 -8.93
N ALA A 653 9.80 10.86 -9.66
CA ALA A 653 8.56 10.39 -9.06
C ALA A 653 8.76 9.04 -8.33
N LEU A 654 9.43 8.08 -8.97
CA LEU A 654 9.73 6.78 -8.39
C LEU A 654 10.59 6.91 -7.12
N LEU A 655 11.67 7.68 -7.17
CA LEU A 655 12.53 7.93 -6.01
C LEU A 655 11.76 8.52 -4.82
N CYS A 656 10.79 9.41 -5.08
CA CYS A 656 9.95 9.98 -4.03
C CYS A 656 8.98 8.95 -3.45
N TYR A 657 8.34 8.14 -4.29
CA TYR A 657 7.46 7.07 -3.82
C TYR A 657 8.19 5.96 -3.06
N GLU A 658 9.40 5.58 -3.48
CA GLU A 658 10.25 4.62 -2.76
C GLU A 658 10.62 5.14 -1.37
N LYS A 659 11.02 6.41 -1.25
CA LYS A 659 11.27 7.04 0.07
C LYS A 659 10.02 7.07 0.93
N ALA A 660 8.87 7.40 0.35
CA ALA A 660 7.60 7.38 1.08
C ALA A 660 7.26 5.96 1.56
N LEU A 661 7.51 4.95 0.72
CA LEU A 661 7.29 3.54 1.03
C LEU A 661 8.19 3.08 2.19
N GLU A 662 9.49 3.39 2.14
CA GLU A 662 10.47 3.06 3.17
C GLU A 662 10.05 3.63 4.54
N ILE A 663 9.67 4.90 4.56
CA ILE A 663 9.20 5.58 5.78
C ILE A 663 7.94 4.89 6.34
N ARG A 664 6.97 4.55 5.49
CA ARG A 664 5.72 3.89 5.91
C ARG A 664 5.94 2.47 6.40
N GLN A 665 6.81 1.69 5.75
CA GLN A 665 7.15 0.33 6.15
C GLN A 665 7.86 0.28 7.52
N LYS A 666 8.66 1.29 7.85
CA LYS A 666 9.33 1.39 9.17
C LYS A 666 8.41 1.85 10.30
N SER A 667 7.30 2.52 9.95
CA SER A 667 6.44 3.21 10.92
C SER A 667 5.11 2.50 11.19
N LEU A 668 4.61 1.70 10.25
CA LEU A 668 3.26 1.13 10.30
C LEU A 668 3.25 -0.38 9.97
N PRO A 669 2.22 -1.13 10.41
CA PRO A 669 2.02 -2.52 10.04
C PRO A 669 1.97 -2.73 8.52
N SER A 670 2.39 -3.92 8.06
CA SER A 670 2.51 -4.23 6.62
C SER A 670 1.20 -4.24 5.83
N ASN A 671 0.07 -4.38 6.53
CA ASN A 671 -1.31 -4.35 6.04
C ASN A 671 -1.95 -2.95 6.16
N HIS A 672 -1.21 -1.91 6.55
CA HIS A 672 -1.80 -0.58 6.73
C HIS A 672 -2.26 0.02 5.37
N PRO A 673 -3.50 0.56 5.26
CA PRO A 673 -4.06 1.12 4.03
C PRO A 673 -3.17 2.14 3.29
N SER A 674 -2.48 3.03 4.02
CA SER A 674 -1.51 3.99 3.46
C SER A 674 -0.42 3.39 2.58
N LEU A 675 0.02 2.14 2.83
CA LEU A 675 0.98 1.44 1.97
C LEU A 675 0.39 1.11 0.60
N ALA A 676 -0.89 0.76 0.55
CA ALA A 676 -1.58 0.45 -0.71
C ALA A 676 -1.63 1.65 -1.66
N THR A 677 -1.78 2.86 -1.13
CA THR A 677 -1.75 4.10 -1.93
C THR A 677 -0.39 4.28 -2.60
N ILE A 678 0.71 4.04 -1.89
CA ILE A 678 2.07 4.20 -2.43
C ILE A 678 2.36 3.11 -3.47
N TYR A 679 2.03 1.84 -3.19
CA TYR A 679 2.14 0.77 -4.19
C TYR A 679 1.33 1.07 -5.44
N SER A 680 0.11 1.62 -5.29
CA SER A 680 -0.68 2.03 -6.44
C SER A 680 0.03 3.12 -7.26
N ASN A 681 0.63 4.11 -6.61
CA ASN A 681 1.34 5.18 -7.32
C ASN A 681 2.60 4.66 -8.06
N ILE A 682 3.37 3.75 -7.45
CA ILE A 682 4.49 3.08 -8.12
C ILE A 682 4.00 2.23 -9.31
N GLY A 683 2.86 1.53 -9.14
CA GLY A 683 2.22 0.78 -10.22
C GLY A 683 1.80 1.69 -11.39
N VAL A 684 1.32 2.90 -11.11
CA VAL A 684 0.97 3.89 -12.15
C VAL A 684 2.21 4.39 -12.90
N ILE A 685 3.35 4.56 -12.23
CA ILE A 685 4.62 4.84 -12.91
C ILE A 685 4.99 3.71 -13.86
N SER A 686 4.99 2.46 -13.37
CA SER A 686 5.31 1.28 -14.16
C SER A 686 4.39 1.13 -15.38
N HIS A 687 3.11 1.43 -15.20
CA HIS A 687 2.10 1.46 -16.28
C HIS A 687 2.47 2.46 -17.39
N ASN A 688 2.95 3.65 -17.02
CA ASN A 688 3.34 4.67 -18.00
C ASN A 688 4.68 4.39 -18.67
N ASP A 689 5.60 3.73 -17.98
CA ASP A 689 6.85 3.22 -18.54
C ASP A 689 6.62 2.00 -19.47
N ARG A 690 5.36 1.61 -19.68
CA ARG A 690 4.90 0.47 -20.50
C ARG A 690 5.32 -0.89 -19.95
N ASP A 691 5.59 -0.96 -18.65
CA ASP A 691 5.75 -2.20 -17.91
C ASP A 691 4.47 -2.53 -17.14
N ASP A 692 3.43 -2.87 -17.90
CA ASP A 692 2.13 -3.26 -17.35
C ASP A 692 2.18 -4.55 -16.51
N SER A 693 3.24 -5.36 -16.66
CA SER A 693 3.40 -6.60 -15.88
C SER A 693 3.82 -6.28 -14.44
N THR A 694 4.82 -5.41 -14.29
CA THR A 694 5.24 -4.88 -12.97
C THR A 694 4.14 -4.01 -12.35
N ALA A 695 3.43 -3.21 -13.16
CA ALA A 695 2.28 -2.43 -12.70
C ALA A 695 1.20 -3.32 -12.05
N LEU A 696 0.85 -4.44 -12.70
CA LEU A 696 -0.11 -5.41 -12.17
C LEU A 696 0.33 -5.99 -10.83
N LEU A 697 1.62 -6.26 -10.63
CA LEU A 697 2.15 -6.77 -9.36
C LEU A 697 1.91 -5.75 -8.23
N PHE A 698 2.28 -4.49 -8.45
CA PHE A 698 2.08 -3.44 -7.46
C PHE A 698 0.60 -3.15 -7.18
N PHE A 699 -0.26 -3.14 -8.21
CA PHE A 699 -1.69 -2.99 -8.01
C PHE A 699 -2.33 -4.17 -7.29
N GLN A 700 -1.88 -5.40 -7.53
CA GLN A 700 -2.35 -6.58 -6.79
C GLN A 700 -1.94 -6.51 -5.33
N LYS A 701 -0.72 -6.08 -5.03
CA LYS A 701 -0.25 -5.87 -3.65
C LYS A 701 -1.05 -4.79 -2.94
N ALA A 702 -1.32 -3.67 -3.60
CA ALA A 702 -2.22 -2.63 -3.07
C ALA A 702 -3.64 -3.16 -2.80
N LEU A 703 -4.18 -3.96 -3.73
CA LEU A 703 -5.50 -4.56 -3.61
C LEU A 703 -5.58 -5.55 -2.44
N GLU A 704 -4.53 -6.34 -2.22
CA GLU A 704 -4.44 -7.29 -1.10
C GLU A 704 -4.49 -6.57 0.24
N ILE A 705 -3.65 -5.54 0.41
CA ILE A 705 -3.63 -4.70 1.61
C ILE A 705 -5.00 -4.08 1.86
N GLN A 706 -5.60 -3.45 0.84
CA GLN A 706 -6.92 -2.83 0.98
C GLN A 706 -8.01 -3.82 1.37
N LYS A 707 -7.98 -5.05 0.86
CA LYS A 707 -8.96 -6.10 1.22
C LYS A 707 -8.78 -6.65 2.62
N GLN A 708 -7.58 -6.57 3.18
CA GLN A 708 -7.28 -7.00 4.55
C GLN A 708 -7.70 -5.95 5.57
N SER A 709 -7.55 -4.65 5.25
CA SER A 709 -7.75 -3.57 6.22
C SER A 709 -9.05 -2.77 6.05
N LEU A 710 -9.70 -2.79 4.88
CA LEU A 710 -10.86 -1.96 4.57
C LEU A 710 -12.09 -2.83 4.22
N SER A 711 -13.27 -2.21 4.19
CA SER A 711 -14.47 -2.90 3.71
C SER A 711 -14.31 -3.36 2.25
N LEU A 712 -14.95 -4.47 1.90
CA LEU A 712 -14.92 -5.03 0.53
C LEU A 712 -15.53 -4.09 -0.53
N HIS A 713 -16.21 -3.02 -0.10
CA HIS A 713 -16.81 -2.01 -0.95
C HIS A 713 -16.13 -0.64 -0.83
N HIS A 714 -15.02 -0.53 -0.08
CA HIS A 714 -14.33 0.73 0.12
C HIS A 714 -13.95 1.39 -1.23
N PRO A 715 -14.19 2.71 -1.41
CA PRO A 715 -13.94 3.42 -2.68
C PRO A 715 -12.52 3.28 -3.25
N SER A 716 -11.51 3.10 -2.41
CA SER A 716 -10.12 2.86 -2.86
C SER A 716 -9.99 1.58 -3.70
N LEU A 717 -10.77 0.53 -3.42
CA LEU A 717 -10.78 -0.71 -4.20
C LEU A 717 -11.24 -0.45 -5.64
N ALA A 718 -12.22 0.44 -5.84
CA ALA A 718 -12.67 0.81 -7.18
C ALA A 718 -11.54 1.47 -8.00
N THR A 719 -10.74 2.33 -7.35
CA THR A 719 -9.57 2.96 -7.98
C THR A 719 -8.52 1.93 -8.36
N THR A 720 -8.20 0.99 -7.47
CA THR A 720 -7.24 -0.08 -7.74
C THR A 720 -7.73 -1.01 -8.86
N TYR A 721 -9.01 -1.40 -8.86
CA TYR A 721 -9.60 -2.20 -9.95
C TYR A 721 -9.55 -1.46 -11.28
N ASN A 722 -9.79 -0.15 -11.30
CA ASN A 722 -9.66 0.66 -12.50
C ASN A 722 -8.21 0.68 -13.03
N ASN A 723 -7.22 0.78 -12.15
CA ASN A 723 -5.81 0.77 -12.55
C ASN A 723 -5.37 -0.60 -13.11
N ILE A 724 -5.83 -1.69 -12.49
CA ILE A 724 -5.66 -3.07 -13.00
C ILE A 724 -6.31 -3.20 -14.38
N GLY A 725 -7.54 -2.71 -14.56
CA GLY A 725 -8.21 -2.70 -15.85
C GLY A 725 -7.44 -1.92 -16.92
N GLY A 726 -6.83 -0.80 -16.54
CA GLY A 726 -5.94 -0.01 -17.39
C GLY A 726 -4.74 -0.81 -17.89
N SER A 727 -4.13 -1.60 -17.01
CA SER A 727 -2.96 -2.42 -17.34
C SER A 727 -3.32 -3.56 -18.30
N TYR A 728 -4.42 -4.28 -18.04
CA TYR A 728 -4.91 -5.30 -18.97
C TYR A 728 -5.28 -4.73 -20.35
N LYS A 729 -5.85 -3.52 -20.39
CA LYS A 729 -6.15 -2.83 -21.66
C LYS A 729 -4.87 -2.58 -22.47
N ASN A 730 -3.77 -2.15 -21.85
CA ASN A 730 -2.50 -1.93 -22.54
C ASN A 730 -1.86 -3.25 -23.02
N LEU A 731 -2.00 -4.33 -22.23
CA LEU A 731 -1.59 -5.68 -22.61
C LEU A 731 -2.45 -6.30 -23.74
N GLY A 732 -3.56 -5.66 -24.11
CA GLY A 732 -4.48 -6.14 -25.14
C GLY A 732 -5.49 -7.19 -24.66
N ASP A 733 -5.50 -7.53 -23.36
CA ASP A 733 -6.55 -8.37 -22.76
C ASP A 733 -7.76 -7.52 -22.40
N TYR A 734 -8.54 -7.20 -23.43
CA TYR A 734 -9.74 -6.39 -23.31
C TYR A 734 -10.84 -7.06 -22.47
N THR A 735 -10.87 -8.40 -22.39
CA THR A 735 -11.88 -9.12 -21.61
C THR A 735 -11.65 -8.91 -20.12
N SER A 736 -10.40 -9.11 -19.66
CA SER A 736 -10.01 -8.84 -18.28
C SER A 736 -10.15 -7.35 -17.94
N ALA A 737 -9.76 -6.45 -18.86
CA ALA A 737 -9.91 -5.02 -18.66
C ALA A 737 -11.37 -4.61 -18.37
N ILE A 738 -12.31 -5.05 -19.21
CA ILE A 738 -13.75 -4.78 -19.03
C ILE A 738 -14.25 -5.37 -17.70
N ALA A 739 -13.85 -6.60 -17.37
CA ALA A 739 -14.27 -7.24 -16.12
C ALA A 739 -13.79 -6.46 -14.87
N PHE A 740 -12.56 -5.94 -14.88
CA PHE A 740 -12.05 -5.12 -13.78
C PHE A 740 -12.70 -3.74 -13.71
N TYR A 741 -12.95 -3.09 -14.84
CA TYR A 741 -13.73 -1.84 -14.85
C TYR A 741 -15.16 -2.04 -14.35
N GLN A 742 -15.80 -3.16 -14.67
CA GLN A 742 -17.13 -3.50 -14.13
C GLN A 742 -17.10 -3.71 -12.62
N LYS A 743 -16.07 -4.37 -12.08
CA LYS A 743 -15.87 -4.46 -10.62
C LYS A 743 -15.68 -3.09 -9.98
N ALA A 744 -14.94 -2.19 -10.63
CA ALA A 744 -14.79 -0.81 -10.15
C ALA A 744 -16.13 -0.08 -10.09
N ILE A 745 -16.98 -0.24 -11.11
CA ILE A 745 -18.35 0.29 -11.14
C ILE A 745 -19.19 -0.30 -10.01
N GLU A 746 -19.19 -1.62 -9.84
CA GLU A 746 -19.96 -2.31 -8.80
C GLU A 746 -19.63 -1.80 -7.40
N VAL A 747 -18.34 -1.65 -7.10
CA VAL A 747 -17.86 -1.09 -5.82
C VAL A 747 -18.28 0.37 -5.68
N HIS A 748 -18.12 1.18 -6.73
CA HIS A 748 -18.45 2.60 -6.69
C HIS A 748 -19.95 2.86 -6.49
N GLU A 749 -20.82 2.11 -7.17
CA GLU A 749 -22.27 2.25 -7.08
C GLU A 749 -22.85 1.89 -5.69
N LYS A 750 -22.05 1.27 -4.80
CA LYS A 750 -22.46 1.01 -3.41
C LYS A 750 -22.51 2.26 -2.54
N HIS A 751 -21.63 3.23 -2.78
CA HIS A 751 -21.42 4.37 -1.89
C HIS A 751 -21.75 5.71 -2.55
N PHE A 752 -21.69 5.77 -3.88
CA PHE A 752 -21.81 7.01 -4.63
C PHE A 752 -23.10 7.06 -5.43
N SER A 753 -23.65 8.27 -5.58
CA SER A 753 -24.80 8.48 -6.47
C SER A 753 -24.46 8.15 -7.93
N SER A 754 -25.48 7.81 -8.72
CA SER A 754 -25.32 7.52 -10.16
C SER A 754 -24.82 8.72 -10.99
N ASN A 755 -24.82 9.93 -10.42
CA ASN A 755 -24.26 11.12 -11.07
C ASN A 755 -22.84 11.45 -10.59
N HIS A 756 -22.21 10.61 -9.76
CA HIS A 756 -20.86 10.90 -9.26
C HIS A 756 -19.81 10.88 -10.40
N PRO A 757 -18.91 11.87 -10.49
CA PRO A 757 -17.93 11.98 -11.58
C PRO A 757 -17.04 10.75 -11.77
N GLY A 758 -16.74 10.02 -10.69
CA GLY A 758 -15.93 8.79 -10.74
C GLY A 758 -16.52 7.71 -11.65
N LEU A 759 -17.85 7.58 -11.69
CA LEU A 759 -18.54 6.61 -12.55
C LEU A 759 -18.32 6.92 -14.05
N ALA A 760 -18.26 8.20 -14.41
CA ALA A 760 -17.98 8.62 -15.78
C ALA A 760 -16.57 8.21 -16.25
N THR A 761 -15.59 8.15 -15.33
CA THR A 761 -14.24 7.69 -15.63
C THR A 761 -14.23 6.20 -15.98
N PHE A 762 -14.94 5.36 -15.24
CA PHE A 762 -15.03 3.93 -15.55
C PHE A 762 -15.73 3.68 -16.89
N TYR A 763 -16.86 4.36 -17.16
CA TYR A 763 -17.51 4.26 -18.48
C TYR A 763 -16.62 4.75 -19.61
N SER A 764 -15.88 5.83 -19.40
CA SER A 764 -14.90 6.31 -20.39
C SER A 764 -13.84 5.27 -20.68
N ASN A 765 -13.29 4.61 -19.65
CA ASN A 765 -12.26 3.59 -19.82
C ASN A 765 -12.77 2.34 -20.54
N ILE A 766 -14.00 1.88 -20.23
CA ILE A 766 -14.66 0.82 -21.00
C ILE A 766 -14.91 1.26 -22.45
N GLY A 767 -15.31 2.53 -22.66
CA GLY A 767 -15.49 3.10 -23.99
C GLY A 767 -14.20 3.09 -24.82
N ILE A 768 -13.05 3.38 -24.20
CA ILE A 768 -11.73 3.28 -24.83
C ILE A 768 -11.43 1.83 -25.24
N VAL A 769 -11.74 0.86 -24.39
CA VAL A 769 -11.56 -0.57 -24.73
C VAL A 769 -12.38 -0.94 -25.97
N TYR A 770 -13.67 -0.60 -26.01
CA TYR A 770 -14.52 -0.87 -27.18
C TYR A 770 -14.03 -0.15 -28.44
N ASN A 771 -13.56 1.09 -28.31
CA ASN A 771 -12.97 1.84 -29.42
C ASN A 771 -11.73 1.14 -29.98
N ASN A 772 -10.85 0.61 -29.10
CA ASN A 772 -9.67 -0.17 -29.50
C ASN A 772 -10.04 -1.52 -30.15
N MET A 773 -11.16 -2.12 -29.76
CA MET A 773 -11.72 -3.31 -30.39
C MET A 773 -12.40 -3.03 -31.75
N GLY A 774 -12.62 -1.76 -32.10
CA GLY A 774 -13.33 -1.34 -33.31
C GLY A 774 -14.86 -1.32 -33.17
N ASP A 775 -15.40 -1.53 -31.97
CA ASP A 775 -16.83 -1.41 -31.68
C ASP A 775 -17.18 0.03 -31.29
N TYR A 776 -17.19 0.90 -32.30
CA TYR A 776 -17.42 2.33 -32.11
C TYR A 776 -18.83 2.66 -31.61
N SER A 777 -19.82 1.79 -31.86
CA SER A 777 -21.20 2.00 -31.41
C SER A 777 -21.28 1.91 -29.89
N ASN A 778 -20.71 0.86 -29.30
CA ASN A 778 -20.66 0.71 -27.85
C ASN A 778 -19.75 1.76 -27.20
N ALA A 779 -18.62 2.10 -27.84
CA ALA A 779 -17.75 3.18 -27.36
C ALA A 779 -18.49 4.53 -27.27
N LEU A 780 -19.17 4.95 -28.34
CA LEU A 780 -19.95 6.20 -28.36
C LEU A 780 -21.08 6.20 -27.33
N SER A 781 -21.78 5.06 -27.14
CA SER A 781 -22.82 4.95 -26.11
C SER A 781 -22.26 5.18 -24.71
N LEU A 782 -21.10 4.61 -24.40
CA LEU A 782 -20.45 4.76 -23.09
C LEU A 782 -19.87 6.16 -22.89
N TYR A 783 -19.24 6.75 -23.90
CA TYR A 783 -18.77 8.13 -23.84
C TYR A 783 -19.91 9.13 -23.66
N GLN A 784 -21.08 8.87 -24.25
CA GLN A 784 -22.26 9.71 -24.07
C GLN A 784 -22.79 9.61 -22.63
N LYS A 785 -22.85 8.40 -22.06
CA LYS A 785 -23.21 8.21 -20.64
C LYS A 785 -22.24 8.94 -19.72
N ALA A 786 -20.93 8.83 -19.97
CA ALA A 786 -19.92 9.54 -19.21
C ALA A 786 -20.06 11.07 -19.33
N LEU A 787 -20.41 11.58 -20.52
CA LEU A 787 -20.67 13.00 -20.75
C LEU A 787 -21.86 13.50 -19.94
N GLU A 788 -22.97 12.77 -19.96
CA GLU A 788 -24.20 13.12 -19.22
C GLU A 788 -23.96 13.19 -17.70
N ILE A 789 -23.18 12.25 -17.15
CA ILE A 789 -22.80 12.26 -15.74
C ILE A 789 -21.95 13.49 -15.42
N ARG A 790 -20.90 13.76 -16.21
CA ARG A 790 -20.00 14.91 -16.00
C ARG A 790 -20.73 16.24 -16.13
N GLN A 791 -21.67 16.37 -17.06
CA GLN A 791 -22.46 17.60 -17.24
C GLN A 791 -23.39 17.91 -16.06
N LYS A 792 -23.87 16.88 -15.34
CA LYS A 792 -24.72 17.05 -14.16
C LYS A 792 -23.93 17.35 -12.88
N SER A 793 -22.68 16.91 -12.81
CA SER A 793 -21.88 16.90 -11.58
C SER A 793 -20.73 17.90 -11.54
N LEU A 794 -20.25 18.36 -12.70
CA LEU A 794 -19.09 19.23 -12.82
C LEU A 794 -19.49 20.60 -13.40
N SER A 795 -18.65 21.61 -13.15
CA SER A 795 -18.83 22.93 -13.76
C SER A 795 -18.69 22.86 -15.30
N SER A 796 -19.34 23.78 -16.01
CA SER A 796 -19.38 23.78 -17.48
C SER A 796 -18.01 23.91 -18.17
N ASN A 797 -17.00 24.41 -17.45
CA ASN A 797 -15.64 24.54 -17.94
C ASN A 797 -14.70 23.44 -17.41
N HIS A 798 -15.19 22.42 -16.70
CA HIS A 798 -14.30 21.43 -16.09
C HIS A 798 -13.49 20.64 -17.14
N ARG A 799 -12.19 20.41 -16.87
CA ARG A 799 -11.26 19.67 -17.76
C ARG A 799 -11.84 18.36 -18.28
N ASP A 800 -12.44 17.57 -17.39
CA ASP A 800 -12.95 16.23 -17.72
C ASP A 800 -14.02 16.23 -18.82
N LEU A 801 -14.77 17.33 -18.97
CA LEU A 801 -15.70 17.51 -20.09
C LEU A 801 -14.94 17.60 -21.41
N ALA A 802 -13.83 18.36 -21.46
CA ALA A 802 -12.98 18.47 -22.64
C ALA A 802 -12.38 17.11 -23.04
N VAL A 803 -11.90 16.33 -22.07
CA VAL A 803 -11.38 14.98 -22.31
C VAL A 803 -12.47 14.07 -22.86
N ASN A 804 -13.70 14.14 -22.32
CA ASN A 804 -14.81 13.34 -22.82
C ASN A 804 -15.16 13.67 -24.28
N TYR A 805 -15.21 14.96 -24.64
CA TYR A 805 -15.44 15.38 -26.03
C TYR A 805 -14.33 14.93 -26.96
N LYS A 806 -13.07 14.96 -26.51
CA LYS A 806 -11.93 14.42 -27.26
C LYS A 806 -12.07 12.91 -27.51
N ASN A 807 -12.51 12.12 -26.53
CA ASN A 807 -12.74 10.68 -26.71
C ASN A 807 -13.87 10.39 -27.72
N ILE A 808 -14.95 11.18 -27.71
CA ILE A 808 -16.01 11.10 -28.73
C ILE A 808 -15.46 11.46 -30.11
N GLY A 809 -14.63 12.52 -30.20
CA GLY A 809 -13.96 12.92 -31.43
C GLY A 809 -13.07 11.81 -32.01
N GLU A 810 -12.29 11.13 -31.16
CA GLU A 810 -11.44 9.99 -31.55
C GLU A 810 -12.26 8.80 -32.09
N ALA A 811 -13.42 8.50 -31.47
CA ALA A 811 -14.31 7.47 -32.00
C ALA A 811 -14.81 7.82 -33.41
N TYR A 812 -15.23 9.08 -33.64
CA TYR A 812 -15.64 9.53 -34.98
C TYR A 812 -14.48 9.56 -35.98
N GLU A 813 -13.27 9.92 -35.54
CA GLU A 813 -12.06 9.84 -36.35
C GLU A 813 -11.81 8.39 -36.82
N ASN A 814 -11.90 7.42 -35.91
CA ASN A 814 -11.72 6.00 -36.23
C ASN A 814 -12.83 5.47 -37.17
N MET A 815 -14.04 6.00 -37.06
CA MET A 815 -15.13 5.78 -38.02
C MET A 815 -14.94 6.51 -39.37
N LYS A 816 -13.90 7.35 -39.49
CA LYS A 816 -13.59 8.20 -40.65
C LYS A 816 -14.63 9.29 -40.92
N ASP A 817 -15.41 9.68 -39.91
CA ASP A 817 -16.25 10.87 -39.95
C ASP A 817 -15.47 12.08 -39.40
N TYR A 818 -14.55 12.57 -40.23
CA TYR A 818 -13.64 13.64 -39.82
C TYR A 818 -14.37 14.97 -39.55
N SER A 819 -15.55 15.18 -40.15
CA SER A 819 -16.37 16.38 -39.88
C SER A 819 -16.90 16.42 -38.46
N ARG A 820 -17.47 15.32 -37.98
CA ARG A 820 -17.93 15.23 -36.58
C ARG A 820 -16.75 15.22 -35.62
N ALA A 821 -15.69 14.50 -35.94
CA ALA A 821 -14.47 14.49 -35.13
C ALA A 821 -13.90 15.90 -34.92
N LEU A 822 -13.80 16.70 -35.99
CA LEU A 822 -13.32 18.08 -35.92
C LEU A 822 -14.17 18.93 -34.96
N SER A 823 -15.50 18.89 -35.11
CA SER A 823 -16.42 19.65 -34.24
C SER A 823 -16.24 19.30 -32.76
N PHE A 824 -16.07 18.02 -32.44
CA PHE A 824 -15.84 17.58 -31.05
C PHE A 824 -14.47 18.01 -30.51
N PHE A 825 -13.42 17.99 -31.34
CA PHE A 825 -12.10 18.50 -30.92
C PHE A 825 -12.10 20.02 -30.72
N GLU A 826 -12.85 20.77 -31.52
CA GLU A 826 -13.03 22.22 -31.34
C GLU A 826 -13.74 22.55 -30.02
N HIS A 827 -14.80 21.80 -29.67
CA HIS A 827 -15.48 21.95 -28.38
C HIS A 827 -14.55 21.57 -27.21
N ALA A 828 -13.77 20.50 -27.33
CA ALA A 828 -12.78 20.13 -26.32
C ALA A 828 -11.73 21.23 -26.11
N LEU A 829 -11.25 21.84 -27.19
CA LEU A 829 -10.30 22.96 -27.11
C LEU A 829 -10.93 24.18 -26.42
N GLN A 830 -12.16 24.54 -26.76
CA GLN A 830 -12.85 25.68 -26.16
C GLN A 830 -12.99 25.54 -24.64
N ILE A 831 -13.43 24.37 -24.16
CA ILE A 831 -13.55 24.09 -22.73
C ILE A 831 -12.17 24.10 -22.06
N GLY A 832 -11.17 23.50 -22.70
CA GLY A 832 -9.80 23.49 -22.21
C GLY A 832 -9.21 24.90 -22.05
N GLN A 833 -9.45 25.80 -23.01
CA GLN A 833 -8.93 27.18 -22.97
C GLN A 833 -9.51 27.99 -21.81
N ASN A 834 -10.74 27.68 -21.40
CA ASN A 834 -11.40 28.36 -20.28
C ASN A 834 -10.97 27.82 -18.91
N SER A 835 -10.24 26.71 -18.84
CA SER A 835 -9.96 25.99 -17.59
C SER A 835 -8.50 25.68 -17.33
N LEU A 836 -7.65 25.70 -18.35
CA LEU A 836 -6.25 25.29 -18.25
C LEU A 836 -5.31 26.44 -18.64
N PRO A 837 -4.10 26.52 -18.03
CA PRO A 837 -3.07 27.45 -18.45
C PRO A 837 -2.71 27.27 -19.93
N GLU A 838 -2.31 28.35 -20.63
CA GLU A 838 -2.02 28.30 -22.07
C GLU A 838 -0.96 27.26 -22.48
N ASN A 839 -0.02 26.97 -21.57
CA ASN A 839 1.07 26.02 -21.80
C ASN A 839 0.70 24.55 -21.49
N HIS A 840 -0.53 24.29 -21.02
CA HIS A 840 -0.94 22.97 -20.57
C HIS A 840 -0.93 21.93 -21.72
N THR A 841 -0.40 20.73 -21.44
CA THR A 841 -0.21 19.65 -22.42
C THR A 841 -1.50 19.27 -23.17
N HIS A 842 -2.64 19.21 -22.48
CA HIS A 842 -3.94 18.95 -23.13
C HIS A 842 -4.30 19.94 -24.25
N LEU A 843 -4.02 21.24 -24.09
CA LEU A 843 -4.30 22.23 -25.14
C LEU A 843 -3.49 21.97 -26.41
N LYS A 844 -2.24 21.52 -26.25
CA LYS A 844 -1.38 21.10 -27.37
C LYS A 844 -1.97 19.89 -28.08
N ILE A 845 -2.43 18.89 -27.32
CA ILE A 845 -3.08 17.69 -27.87
C ILE A 845 -4.34 18.06 -28.65
N PHE A 846 -5.24 18.88 -28.10
CA PHE A 846 -6.47 19.26 -28.77
C PHE A 846 -6.19 20.03 -30.07
N ARG A 847 -5.25 20.98 -30.06
CA ARG A 847 -4.80 21.69 -31.27
C ARG A 847 -4.25 20.73 -32.32
N GLN A 848 -3.43 19.75 -31.91
CA GLN A 848 -2.89 18.74 -32.81
C GLN A 848 -3.99 17.87 -33.44
N CYS A 849 -4.99 17.44 -32.66
CA CYS A 849 -6.14 16.69 -33.16
C CYS A 849 -6.91 17.48 -34.22
N ILE A 850 -7.15 18.77 -33.98
CA ILE A 850 -7.80 19.68 -34.94
C ILE A 850 -7.01 19.78 -36.24
N CYS A 851 -5.69 20.05 -36.17
CA CYS A 851 -4.83 20.11 -37.34
C CYS A 851 -4.86 18.80 -38.15
N ASN A 852 -4.71 17.66 -37.48
CA ASN A 852 -4.78 16.35 -38.11
C ASN A 852 -6.13 16.11 -38.81
N MET A 853 -7.25 16.56 -38.23
CA MET A 853 -8.58 16.40 -38.84
C MET A 853 -8.76 17.31 -40.05
N GLN A 854 -8.27 18.55 -39.99
CA GLN A 854 -8.31 19.49 -41.11
C GLN A 854 -7.54 18.93 -42.32
N GLU A 855 -6.36 18.35 -42.11
CA GLU A 855 -5.58 17.67 -43.16
C GLU A 855 -6.34 16.48 -43.77
N LYS A 856 -6.93 15.63 -42.93
CA LYS A 856 -7.73 14.46 -43.39
C LYS A 856 -8.96 14.89 -44.19
N LEU A 857 -9.65 15.95 -43.76
CA LEU A 857 -10.79 16.54 -44.49
C LEU A 857 -10.37 17.09 -45.85
N GLN A 858 -9.26 17.83 -45.92
CA GLN A 858 -8.73 18.36 -47.18
C GLN A 858 -8.33 17.23 -48.14
N LEU A 859 -7.73 16.15 -47.62
CA LEU A 859 -7.42 14.95 -48.40
C LEU A 859 -8.68 14.24 -48.92
N GLN A 860 -9.75 14.16 -48.11
CA GLN A 860 -11.01 13.56 -48.53
C GLN A 860 -11.71 14.40 -49.61
N LEU A 861 -11.71 15.73 -49.47
CA LEU A 861 -12.28 16.65 -50.45
C LEU A 861 -11.53 16.57 -51.80
N SER A 862 -10.20 16.59 -51.77
CA SER A 862 -9.38 16.47 -52.99
C SER A 862 -9.56 15.13 -53.70
N LYS A 863 -9.65 14.02 -52.97
CA LYS A 863 -10.00 12.69 -53.53
C LYS A 863 -11.41 12.67 -54.13
N GLY A 864 -12.38 13.31 -53.46
CA GLY A 864 -13.75 13.45 -53.95
C GLY A 864 -13.81 14.22 -55.27
N ILE A 865 -13.17 15.38 -55.34
CA ILE A 865 -13.04 16.20 -56.56
C ILE A 865 -12.37 15.40 -57.67
N ALA A 866 -11.25 14.72 -57.39
CA ALA A 866 -10.56 13.89 -58.38
C ALA A 866 -11.44 12.75 -58.92
N LYS A 867 -12.25 12.12 -58.06
CA LYS A 867 -13.20 11.06 -58.48
C LYS A 867 -14.31 11.62 -59.37
N THR A 868 -14.85 12.78 -59.04
CA THR A 868 -15.87 13.46 -59.85
C THR A 868 -15.30 13.88 -61.20
N LEU A 869 -14.12 14.49 -61.24
CA LEU A 869 -13.43 14.84 -62.48
C LEU A 869 -13.17 13.61 -63.36
N ARG A 870 -12.71 12.49 -62.79
CA ARG A 870 -12.57 11.23 -63.55
C ARG A 870 -13.88 10.71 -64.13
N LYS A 871 -15.01 10.86 -63.41
CA LYS A 871 -16.33 10.48 -63.94
C LYS A 871 -16.74 11.38 -65.11
N ILE A 872 -16.52 12.68 -64.99
CA ILE A 872 -16.81 13.65 -66.06
C ILE A 872 -15.95 13.36 -67.29
N PHE A 873 -14.64 13.14 -67.13
CA PHE A 873 -13.76 12.77 -68.26
C PHE A 873 -14.20 11.48 -68.95
N LYS A 874 -14.61 10.45 -68.18
CA LYS A 874 -15.16 9.21 -68.76
C LYS A 874 -16.47 9.42 -69.51
N GLN A 875 -17.35 10.33 -69.05
CA GLN A 875 -18.57 10.68 -69.78
C GLN A 875 -18.27 11.43 -71.07
N ILE A 876 -17.33 12.39 -71.03
CA ILE A 876 -16.87 13.13 -72.22
C ILE A 876 -16.22 12.18 -73.24
N ASP A 877 -15.42 11.20 -72.79
CA ASP A 877 -14.83 10.19 -73.68
C ASP A 877 -15.87 9.20 -74.21
N ALA A 878 -16.95 8.92 -73.47
CA ALA A 878 -18.05 8.05 -73.92
C ALA A 878 -19.02 8.75 -74.89
N GLU A 879 -19.17 10.07 -74.80
CA GLU A 879 -19.99 10.88 -75.73
C GLU A 879 -19.27 11.21 -77.04
N LYS A 880 -17.95 10.96 -77.13
CA LYS A 880 -17.20 11.04 -78.38
C LYS A 880 -17.36 9.77 -79.23
N SER A 881 -18.34 9.78 -80.13
CA SER A 881 -18.32 8.97 -81.36
C SER A 881 -17.03 9.25 -82.17
N PRO A 882 -16.47 8.28 -82.93
CA PRO A 882 -15.09 8.32 -83.38
C PRO A 882 -14.90 9.25 -84.58
N CYS A 883 -14.71 10.54 -84.34
CA CYS A 883 -14.07 11.41 -85.32
C CYS A 883 -12.57 11.47 -85.00
N ARG A 884 -11.79 10.71 -85.79
CA ARG A 884 -10.33 10.85 -85.90
C ARG A 884 -9.97 12.31 -86.14
N VAL A 885 -9.38 12.96 -85.15
CA VAL A 885 -8.39 14.03 -85.37
C VAL A 885 -7.31 13.82 -84.33
N GLY A 886 -6.10 13.50 -84.81
CA GLY A 886 -4.94 13.19 -83.97
C GLY A 886 -4.46 14.42 -83.20
N VAL A 887 -4.08 14.20 -81.95
CA VAL A 887 -3.09 15.03 -81.25
C VAL A 887 -2.22 14.10 -80.41
N GLU A 888 -0.93 14.38 -80.49
CA GLU A 888 0.20 13.58 -80.08
C GLU A 888 0.28 13.30 -78.57
N SER A 889 1.02 12.22 -78.29
CA SER A 889 1.49 11.76 -77.01
C SER A 889 2.10 12.85 -76.11
N ALA A 890 1.66 12.90 -74.85
CA ALA A 890 2.47 13.39 -73.75
C ALA A 890 2.23 12.54 -72.50
N THR A 891 3.03 11.48 -72.37
CA THR A 891 3.35 10.84 -71.10
C THR A 891 4.08 11.84 -70.20
N GLY A 892 3.59 12.06 -68.98
CA GLY A 892 4.26 12.94 -68.02
C GLY A 892 3.63 12.91 -66.64
N VAL A 893 3.96 11.91 -65.85
CA VAL A 893 3.88 11.97 -64.38
C VAL A 893 5.18 12.59 -63.88
N ALA A 894 5.12 13.80 -63.33
CA ALA A 894 6.09 14.31 -62.35
C ALA A 894 5.58 15.60 -61.69
N TYR A 895 5.58 15.58 -60.36
CA TYR A 895 5.74 16.68 -59.40
C TYR A 895 5.86 18.10 -59.94
N VAL A 896 5.13 19.06 -59.33
CA VAL A 896 5.69 20.22 -58.61
C VAL A 896 4.56 20.87 -57.79
N GLY A 897 4.70 20.83 -56.46
CA GLY A 897 4.04 21.77 -55.55
C GLY A 897 4.73 23.14 -55.60
N ALA A 898 4.02 24.16 -55.14
CA ALA A 898 4.34 25.61 -55.18
C ALA A 898 3.79 26.37 -56.39
N GLN A 899 2.49 26.67 -56.35
CA GLN A 899 1.90 27.94 -56.79
C GLN A 899 0.42 27.99 -56.32
N TYR A 900 0.24 27.97 -55.00
CA TYR A 900 -1.00 28.41 -54.36
C TYR A 900 -0.97 29.95 -54.33
N ASP A 901 -1.52 30.60 -55.37
CA ASP A 901 -2.09 31.96 -55.31
C ASP A 901 -2.59 32.46 -56.69
N THR A 902 -2.20 31.82 -57.80
CA THR A 902 -2.70 32.17 -59.15
C THR A 902 -3.92 31.36 -59.61
N GLY A 903 -4.33 30.34 -58.85
CA GLY A 903 -5.46 29.46 -59.19
C GLY A 903 -6.84 30.06 -58.86
N ILE A 904 -6.92 30.91 -57.82
CA ILE A 904 -8.20 31.47 -57.35
C ILE A 904 -8.74 32.54 -58.32
N LEU A 905 -7.87 33.37 -58.91
CA LEU A 905 -8.26 34.38 -59.90
C LEU A 905 -8.70 33.81 -61.26
N LYS A 906 -8.27 32.60 -61.62
CA LYS A 906 -8.72 31.92 -62.86
C LYS A 906 -10.04 31.18 -62.66
N PHE A 907 -10.33 30.70 -61.45
CA PHE A 907 -11.60 30.03 -61.14
C PHE A 907 -12.75 31.03 -60.99
N GLU A 908 -12.51 32.22 -60.42
CA GLU A 908 -13.51 33.30 -60.34
C GLU A 908 -13.88 33.88 -61.71
N ARG A 909 -12.92 34.02 -62.64
CA ARG A 909 -13.21 34.42 -64.04
C ARG A 909 -14.06 33.38 -64.79
N SER A 910 -13.88 32.10 -64.49
CA SER A 910 -14.66 31.02 -65.12
C SER A 910 -16.08 30.91 -64.55
N MET A 911 -16.28 31.24 -63.26
CA MET A 911 -17.62 31.38 -62.67
C MET A 911 -18.38 32.60 -63.21
N GLN A 912 -17.74 33.76 -63.36
CA GLN A 912 -18.40 34.94 -63.94
C GLN A 912 -18.77 34.77 -65.41
N GLN A 913 -18.00 34.01 -66.21
CA GLN A 913 -18.38 33.68 -67.59
C GLN A 913 -19.49 32.62 -67.71
N SER A 914 -19.75 31.84 -66.65
CA SER A 914 -20.83 30.85 -66.63
C SER A 914 -22.21 31.43 -66.28
N GLN A 915 -22.25 32.61 -65.63
CA GLN A 915 -23.50 33.32 -65.32
C GLN A 915 -24.06 34.15 -66.48
N THR A 916 -23.34 34.30 -67.60
CA THR A 916 -23.81 35.07 -68.79
C THR A 916 -24.33 34.21 -69.95
N ARG A 917 -24.46 32.89 -69.77
CA ARG A 917 -25.00 31.95 -70.79
C ARG A 917 -26.27 31.20 -70.36
N ALA A 918 -26.97 31.73 -69.37
CA ALA A 918 -28.34 31.35 -69.04
C ALA A 918 -29.24 32.60 -69.11
N HIS A 919 -29.40 33.13 -70.33
CA HIS A 919 -30.62 33.78 -70.77
C HIS A 919 -30.91 33.41 -72.23
#